data_AF-A0A849NJE3-F1
#
_entry.id   AF-A0A849NJE3-F1
#
_cell.length_a   1.000
_cell.length_b   1.000
_cell.length_c   1.000
_cell.angle_alpha   90.00
_cell.angle_beta   90.00
_cell.angle_gamma   90.00
#
_symmetry.space_group_name_H-M   'P 1'
#
loop_
_entity.id
_entity.type
_entity.pdbx_description
1 polymer ?
#
loop_
_entity_poly.entity_id
_entity_poly.type
_entity_poly.pdbx_seq_one_letter_code
_entity_poly.pdbx_strand_id
1 'polypeptide(L)'
;MADKDKVYISALLHDIGKFIERQKNTEWQNDAKKYLHTKEASKEYAHRRYSALFIEKYLNNKQFVNNNANAILDLVLHHHNDNPKEVENYLSIDQRGVLQKIIRIADDLASSERQKDEQLKPVDYFLANLESPFNDINFERISNSELERNKAYIETTSIHTEREGHFPVKKETAEENLYPKLVNSFLAEIENIETEDGLLSLMEKHLSHVPAQSPKKINNQDYLYKADINLFDHSRTAAAIAVCLFEEYLNGAYKGKEREICSNDYKNNLTTKPAMLICGNVNGIQDFIFNVKSKRAAKSLKGRSYFIQILSKVISKYIVEQFELKEANILYNGGGNFFILAPNYRKNSINKLQTEIAEVLKETNLYLSLGFTEVDFNEFEKFGNVFDRAVKRTNVSKKQKFKDLQKENIFEPFPQKLKGESKYDQLAEDLQLANSIYIGLDNNENSNRSEWEKIFRKLNYQVTLRTSPFEKQGVLFNQTNFSETHESFHFAVKDLPKWNKSNKKQFGEDFDFEEGESIGSIIPWKRFARLAEIDTGTEKLGVLKMDIDNLGKIFKDGIENPTIGRVAFLSRTLQWFFEGYVNTLLQSEKYRDRIYPIFSGGDDFFVVGAWNSIFEFAIMMRNEFKEFVSAHPGITLSASLLIVDEKYPITQIARLAEERLEDAKNRRGYKSNKKVKNAVSVFDTVLSWNDFIEAEKLKNKIKNVIELNNNNRAIINKIQKSSVGFAAIQKDALFNGKIKNHKVWRFNYYLRDLSNVSSKNLNKAEIEKIVEEIIKQYENLFFKAFKGEETSIQMFPVAARWAELETRKLIGDK
;
A
#
# COMPACT_ATOMS: atom_id res chain seq x y z
N MET A 1 -4.58 -34.89 -0.62
CA MET A 1 -4.76 -33.73 -1.51
C MET A 1 -6.23 -33.35 -1.64
N ALA A 2 -7.11 -34.21 -2.16
CA ALA A 2 -8.54 -33.91 -2.38
C ALA A 2 -9.30 -33.34 -1.16
N ASP A 3 -9.06 -33.82 0.07
CA ASP A 3 -9.79 -33.31 1.26
C ASP A 3 -9.31 -31.94 1.74
N LYS A 4 -8.05 -31.57 1.48
CA LYS A 4 -7.54 -30.22 1.80
C LYS A 4 -8.23 -29.18 0.92
N ASP A 5 -8.35 -29.49 -0.38
CA ASP A 5 -9.00 -28.62 -1.35
C ASP A 5 -10.48 -28.42 -1.00
N LYS A 6 -11.17 -29.49 -0.56
CA LYS A 6 -12.54 -29.40 0.01
C LYS A 6 -12.61 -28.43 1.18
N VAL A 7 -11.75 -28.61 2.19
CA VAL A 7 -11.74 -27.76 3.40
C VAL A 7 -11.44 -26.31 3.03
N TYR A 8 -10.43 -26.08 2.19
CA TYR A 8 -10.01 -24.76 1.76
C TYR A 8 -11.13 -24.02 1.02
N ILE A 9 -11.70 -24.63 -0.02
CA ILE A 9 -12.76 -24.00 -0.84
C ILE A 9 -14.03 -23.79 -0.01
N SER A 10 -14.40 -24.78 0.84
CA SER A 10 -15.57 -24.66 1.71
C SER A 10 -15.42 -23.54 2.73
N ALA A 11 -14.25 -23.42 3.37
CA ALA A 11 -13.96 -22.34 4.32
C ALA A 11 -13.87 -20.97 3.62
N LEU A 12 -13.40 -20.91 2.37
CA LEU A 12 -13.38 -19.67 1.59
C LEU A 12 -14.81 -19.22 1.21
N LEU A 13 -15.69 -20.17 0.83
CA LEU A 13 -17.03 -19.87 0.31
C LEU A 13 -18.15 -19.93 1.34
N HIS A 14 -17.90 -20.33 2.60
CA HIS A 14 -18.96 -20.53 3.60
C HIS A 14 -19.95 -19.34 3.68
N ASP A 15 -19.42 -18.11 3.64
CA ASP A 15 -20.17 -16.86 3.78
C ASP A 15 -20.42 -16.10 2.45
N ILE A 16 -20.08 -16.66 1.27
CA ILE A 16 -20.30 -15.97 -0.02
C ILE A 16 -21.78 -15.62 -0.25
N GLY A 17 -22.68 -16.42 0.30
CA GLY A 17 -24.11 -16.17 0.26
C GLY A 17 -24.54 -14.86 0.91
N LYS A 18 -23.79 -14.29 1.86
CA LYS A 18 -24.07 -12.95 2.41
C LYS A 18 -23.99 -11.87 1.34
N PHE A 19 -23.04 -12.00 0.41
CA PHE A 19 -22.87 -11.09 -0.72
C PHE A 19 -24.01 -11.25 -1.74
N ILE A 20 -24.32 -12.50 -2.11
CA ILE A 20 -25.37 -12.81 -3.10
C ILE A 20 -26.76 -12.44 -2.58
N GLU A 21 -27.05 -12.68 -1.31
CA GLU A 21 -28.35 -12.38 -0.69
C GLU A 21 -28.66 -10.87 -0.69
N ARG A 22 -27.63 -10.03 -0.50
CA ARG A 22 -27.77 -8.57 -0.41
C ARG A 22 -28.29 -7.91 -1.69
N GLN A 23 -28.17 -8.57 -2.85
CA GLN A 23 -28.75 -8.05 -4.10
C GLN A 23 -30.29 -8.02 -4.08
N LYS A 24 -30.94 -8.77 -3.15
CA LYS A 24 -32.40 -8.88 -3.04
C LYS A 24 -33.11 -9.35 -4.32
N ASN A 25 -32.45 -10.19 -5.13
CA ASN A 25 -33.02 -10.76 -6.36
C ASN A 25 -34.03 -11.86 -6.04
N THR A 26 -35.22 -11.78 -6.65
CA THR A 26 -36.35 -12.71 -6.41
C THR A 26 -36.10 -14.12 -6.93
N GLU A 27 -35.39 -14.28 -8.04
CA GLU A 27 -35.05 -15.58 -8.62
C GLU A 27 -34.12 -16.36 -7.69
N TRP A 28 -33.02 -15.74 -7.27
CA TRP A 28 -32.11 -16.31 -6.28
C TRP A 28 -32.81 -16.67 -4.96
N GLN A 29 -33.72 -15.80 -4.49
CA GLN A 29 -34.51 -16.07 -3.30
C GLN A 29 -35.40 -17.31 -3.45
N ASN A 30 -36.01 -17.50 -4.61
CA ASN A 30 -36.89 -18.64 -4.87
C ASN A 30 -36.09 -19.93 -5.02
N ASP A 31 -34.98 -19.90 -5.76
CA ASP A 31 -34.13 -21.07 -5.95
C ASP A 31 -33.50 -21.52 -4.62
N ALA A 32 -33.05 -20.58 -3.77
CA ALA A 32 -32.49 -20.89 -2.46
C ALA A 32 -33.54 -21.44 -1.47
N LYS A 33 -34.84 -21.36 -1.76
CA LYS A 33 -35.89 -22.03 -0.96
C LYS A 33 -35.94 -23.53 -1.24
N LYS A 34 -35.34 -24.05 -2.32
CA LYS A 34 -35.23 -25.50 -2.58
C LYS A 34 -34.76 -26.25 -1.33
N TYR A 35 -33.68 -25.79 -0.70
CA TYR A 35 -33.11 -26.38 0.52
C TYR A 35 -34.06 -26.34 1.74
N LEU A 36 -35.02 -25.41 1.79
CA LEU A 36 -36.09 -25.42 2.80
C LEU A 36 -37.17 -26.44 2.45
N HIS A 37 -37.56 -26.50 1.18
CA HIS A 37 -38.60 -27.39 0.68
C HIS A 37 -38.19 -28.86 0.76
N THR A 38 -36.90 -29.14 0.52
CA THR A 38 -36.30 -30.47 0.69
C THR A 38 -35.91 -30.77 2.14
N LYS A 39 -36.14 -29.84 3.07
CA LYS A 39 -35.77 -29.94 4.49
C LYS A 39 -34.29 -30.26 4.74
N GLU A 40 -33.43 -29.81 3.84
CA GLU A 40 -31.97 -29.91 4.00
C GLU A 40 -31.44 -28.82 4.93
N ALA A 41 -32.03 -27.62 4.89
CA ALA A 41 -31.62 -26.50 5.75
C ALA A 41 -32.83 -25.82 6.39
N SER A 42 -32.60 -25.17 7.53
CA SER A 42 -33.61 -24.38 8.23
C SER A 42 -33.73 -22.95 7.67
N LYS A 43 -34.77 -22.23 8.10
CA LYS A 43 -34.99 -20.82 7.73
C LYS A 43 -33.90 -19.89 8.27
N GLU A 44 -33.27 -20.26 9.37
CA GLU A 44 -32.20 -19.52 10.01
C GLU A 44 -30.94 -19.49 9.14
N TYR A 45 -30.15 -18.41 9.24
CA TYR A 45 -28.90 -18.26 8.50
C TYR A 45 -29.06 -18.50 6.99
N ALA A 46 -29.92 -17.70 6.35
CA ALA A 46 -30.28 -17.84 4.94
C ALA A 46 -29.06 -17.85 4.00
N HIS A 47 -27.99 -17.12 4.34
CA HIS A 47 -26.76 -17.03 3.55
C HIS A 47 -26.18 -18.40 3.18
N ARG A 48 -26.30 -19.41 4.05
CA ARG A 48 -25.82 -20.79 3.78
C ARG A 48 -26.44 -21.38 2.52
N ARG A 49 -27.74 -21.14 2.32
CA ARG A 49 -28.50 -21.63 1.16
C ARG A 49 -28.08 -20.91 -0.13
N TYR A 50 -27.74 -19.63 -0.06
CA TYR A 50 -27.19 -18.89 -1.20
C TYR A 50 -25.77 -19.35 -1.55
N SER A 51 -24.92 -19.61 -0.55
CA SER A 51 -23.58 -20.16 -0.76
C SER A 51 -23.64 -21.53 -1.44
N ALA A 52 -24.48 -22.43 -0.94
CA ALA A 52 -24.71 -23.75 -1.54
C ALA A 52 -25.24 -23.66 -2.98
N LEU A 53 -26.25 -22.79 -3.21
CA LEU A 53 -26.80 -22.56 -4.54
C LEU A 53 -25.78 -21.99 -5.53
N PHE A 54 -24.88 -21.10 -5.07
CA PHE A 54 -23.80 -20.57 -5.90
C PHE A 54 -22.83 -21.68 -6.34
N ILE A 55 -22.43 -22.56 -5.42
CA ILE A 55 -21.59 -23.72 -5.75
C ILE A 55 -22.29 -24.60 -6.78
N GLU A 56 -23.58 -24.90 -6.55
CA GLU A 56 -24.41 -25.74 -7.43
C GLU A 56 -24.49 -25.15 -8.85
N LYS A 57 -24.72 -23.84 -8.97
CA LYS A 57 -24.91 -23.17 -10.27
C LYS A 57 -23.61 -22.92 -11.04
N TYR A 58 -22.54 -22.47 -10.37
CA TYR A 58 -21.36 -21.90 -11.03
C TYR A 58 -20.08 -22.71 -10.87
N LEU A 59 -19.96 -23.52 -9.81
CA LEU A 59 -18.69 -24.19 -9.49
C LEU A 59 -18.68 -25.69 -9.79
N ASN A 60 -19.85 -26.33 -9.90
CA ASN A 60 -19.95 -27.78 -10.14
C ASN A 60 -19.11 -28.29 -11.33
N ASN A 61 -19.02 -27.49 -12.39
CA ASN A 61 -18.29 -27.86 -13.62
C ASN A 61 -16.84 -27.36 -13.64
N LYS A 62 -16.39 -26.63 -12.61
CA LYS A 62 -15.05 -26.04 -12.57
C LYS A 62 -13.99 -27.06 -12.21
N GLN A 63 -12.85 -27.02 -12.89
CA GLN A 63 -11.80 -28.03 -12.76
C GLN A 63 -11.30 -28.17 -11.32
N PHE A 64 -11.12 -27.06 -10.61
CA PHE A 64 -10.60 -27.05 -9.23
C PHE A 64 -11.60 -27.51 -8.17
N VAL A 65 -12.87 -27.72 -8.54
CA VAL A 65 -13.94 -28.24 -7.67
C VAL A 65 -14.32 -29.68 -8.05
N ASN A 66 -13.95 -30.12 -9.25
CA ASN A 66 -14.47 -31.33 -9.89
C ASN A 66 -14.28 -32.59 -9.00
N ASN A 67 -15.29 -33.46 -8.98
CA ASN A 67 -15.48 -34.61 -8.07
C ASN A 67 -15.68 -34.29 -6.56
N ASN A 68 -15.50 -33.04 -6.13
CA ASN A 68 -15.64 -32.62 -4.74
C ASN A 68 -16.85 -31.70 -4.48
N ALA A 69 -17.56 -31.28 -5.54
CA ALA A 69 -18.61 -30.26 -5.46
C ALA A 69 -19.70 -30.56 -4.43
N ASN A 70 -20.22 -31.79 -4.40
CA ASN A 70 -21.24 -32.20 -3.43
C ASN A 70 -20.71 -32.15 -1.98
N ALA A 71 -19.46 -32.52 -1.76
CA ALA A 71 -18.86 -32.47 -0.42
C ALA A 71 -18.61 -31.02 0.02
N ILE A 72 -18.18 -30.15 -0.89
CA ILE A 72 -18.01 -28.71 -0.62
C ILE A 72 -19.36 -28.06 -0.32
N LEU A 73 -20.39 -28.40 -1.11
CA LEU A 73 -21.74 -27.92 -0.91
C LEU A 73 -22.28 -28.33 0.46
N ASP A 74 -22.13 -29.60 0.85
CA ASP A 74 -22.57 -30.10 2.17
C ASP A 74 -21.86 -29.37 3.32
N LEU A 75 -20.53 -29.23 3.24
CA LEU A 75 -19.73 -28.52 4.23
C LEU A 75 -20.14 -27.04 4.38
N VAL A 76 -20.48 -26.39 3.27
CA VAL A 76 -20.94 -25.00 3.24
C VAL A 76 -22.39 -24.86 3.70
N LEU A 77 -23.28 -25.79 3.36
CA LEU A 77 -24.68 -25.74 3.76
C LEU A 77 -24.84 -25.89 5.28
N HIS A 78 -23.98 -26.71 5.90
CA HIS A 78 -24.09 -27.12 7.30
C HIS A 78 -23.02 -26.53 8.24
N HIS A 79 -22.38 -25.42 7.86
CA HIS A 79 -21.38 -24.75 8.71
C HIS A 79 -21.96 -24.04 9.95
N HIS A 80 -23.30 -23.93 10.04
CA HIS A 80 -24.03 -23.58 11.26
C HIS A 80 -24.99 -24.70 11.64
N ASN A 81 -25.34 -24.79 12.93
CA ASN A 81 -26.38 -25.71 13.38
C ASN A 81 -27.74 -25.24 12.86
N ASP A 82 -28.49 -26.16 12.26
CA ASP A 82 -29.88 -25.92 11.88
C ASP A 82 -30.85 -26.10 13.05
N ASN A 83 -32.05 -25.55 12.90
CA ASN A 83 -33.19 -25.88 13.76
C ASN A 83 -33.59 -27.36 13.53
N PRO A 84 -33.46 -28.25 14.53
CA PRO A 84 -33.74 -29.67 14.36
C PRO A 84 -35.19 -29.98 13.96
N LYS A 85 -36.12 -29.04 14.19
CA LYS A 85 -37.55 -29.20 13.83
C LYS A 85 -37.83 -28.95 12.35
N GLU A 86 -36.92 -28.29 11.64
CA GLU A 86 -37.10 -27.90 10.23
C GLU A 86 -36.31 -28.77 9.25
N VAL A 87 -35.35 -29.56 9.75
CA VAL A 87 -34.43 -30.37 8.94
C VAL A 87 -34.67 -31.86 9.16
N GLU A 88 -34.73 -32.61 8.07
CA GLU A 88 -34.86 -34.07 8.10
C GLU A 88 -33.50 -34.73 8.34
N ASN A 89 -33.44 -35.79 9.15
CA ASN A 89 -32.19 -36.46 9.55
C ASN A 89 -31.14 -35.49 10.14
N TYR A 90 -31.59 -34.53 10.96
CA TYR A 90 -30.73 -33.54 11.58
C TYR A 90 -29.53 -34.19 12.30
N LEU A 91 -28.35 -33.74 11.92
CA LEU A 91 -27.09 -33.99 12.63
C LEU A 91 -26.53 -32.65 13.10
N SER A 92 -26.14 -32.57 14.37
CA SER A 92 -25.37 -31.42 14.85
C SER A 92 -24.00 -31.37 14.15
N ILE A 93 -23.37 -30.20 14.12
CA ILE A 93 -22.03 -30.04 13.56
C ILE A 93 -21.03 -31.07 14.11
N ASP A 94 -21.11 -31.36 15.42
CA ASP A 94 -20.21 -32.30 16.11
C ASP A 94 -20.38 -33.75 15.60
N GLN A 95 -21.57 -34.07 15.07
CA GLN A 95 -21.91 -35.38 14.52
C GLN A 95 -21.63 -35.50 13.01
N ARG A 96 -21.42 -34.38 12.31
CA ARG A 96 -21.12 -34.33 10.86
C ARG A 96 -19.65 -34.62 10.53
N GLY A 97 -18.82 -34.76 11.55
CA GLY A 97 -17.43 -35.20 11.42
C GLY A 97 -16.40 -34.07 11.43
N VAL A 98 -15.14 -34.46 11.35
CA VAL A 98 -13.98 -33.58 11.62
C VAL A 98 -13.89 -32.42 10.64
N LEU A 99 -14.16 -32.64 9.35
CA LEU A 99 -14.04 -31.57 8.34
C LEU A 99 -15.04 -30.44 8.58
N GLN A 100 -16.29 -30.79 8.87
CA GLN A 100 -17.33 -29.81 9.21
C GLN A 100 -16.93 -29.02 10.46
N LYS A 101 -16.40 -29.72 11.47
CA LYS A 101 -15.94 -29.08 12.70
C LYS A 101 -14.74 -28.17 12.48
N ILE A 102 -13.77 -28.54 11.64
CA ILE A 102 -12.64 -27.68 11.28
C ILE A 102 -13.13 -26.36 10.67
N ILE A 103 -14.08 -26.42 9.74
CA ILE A 103 -14.65 -25.20 9.12
C ILE A 103 -15.34 -24.36 10.18
N ARG A 104 -16.12 -24.98 11.08
CA ARG A 104 -16.79 -24.28 12.17
C ARG A 104 -15.80 -23.60 13.12
N ILE A 105 -14.75 -24.31 13.54
CA ILE A 105 -13.70 -23.75 14.41
C ILE A 105 -13.01 -22.58 13.69
N ALA A 106 -12.71 -22.72 12.40
CA ALA A 106 -12.05 -21.67 11.64
C ALA A 106 -12.92 -20.40 11.50
N ASP A 107 -14.23 -20.55 11.22
CA ASP A 107 -15.17 -19.42 11.22
C ASP A 107 -15.31 -18.79 12.61
N ASP A 108 -15.37 -19.59 13.69
CA ASP A 108 -15.46 -19.07 15.06
C ASP A 108 -14.20 -18.26 15.45
N LEU A 109 -13.01 -18.75 15.08
CA LEU A 109 -11.74 -18.05 15.32
C LEU A 109 -11.62 -16.79 14.46
N ALA A 110 -12.00 -16.85 13.17
CA ALA A 110 -12.03 -15.69 12.30
C ALA A 110 -13.03 -14.65 12.81
N SER A 111 -14.26 -15.05 13.15
CA SER A 111 -15.35 -14.19 13.65
C SER A 111 -15.09 -13.55 15.01
N SER A 112 -14.10 -14.03 15.76
CA SER A 112 -13.75 -13.49 17.08
C SER A 112 -13.29 -12.03 17.04
N GLU A 113 -12.99 -11.51 15.85
CA GLU A 113 -12.61 -10.12 15.62
C GLU A 113 -13.77 -9.12 15.68
N ARG A 114 -15.03 -9.58 15.64
CA ARG A 114 -16.22 -8.71 15.61
C ARG A 114 -16.31 -7.86 16.87
N GLN A 115 -16.53 -6.55 16.69
CA GLN A 115 -16.72 -5.59 17.78
C GLN A 115 -18.17 -5.14 17.86
N LYS A 116 -18.72 -5.13 19.08
CA LYS A 116 -20.02 -4.51 19.36
C LYS A 116 -19.82 -3.05 19.72
N ASP A 117 -20.66 -2.19 19.19
CA ASP A 117 -20.73 -0.78 19.55
C ASP A 117 -22.19 -0.39 19.80
N GLU A 118 -22.52 -0.13 21.06
CA GLU A 118 -23.87 0.20 21.50
C GLU A 118 -24.37 1.56 20.99
N GLN A 119 -23.48 2.40 20.43
CA GLN A 119 -23.85 3.68 19.85
C GLN A 119 -24.39 3.56 18.42
N LEU A 120 -24.18 2.41 17.77
CA LEU A 120 -24.65 2.16 16.42
C LEU A 120 -26.16 1.97 16.37
N LYS A 121 -26.74 2.24 15.20
CA LYS A 121 -28.16 1.96 14.93
C LYS A 121 -28.27 0.81 13.94
N PRO A 122 -29.30 -0.05 14.07
CA PRO A 122 -29.57 -1.05 13.05
C PRO A 122 -29.79 -0.39 11.69
N VAL A 123 -29.18 -0.96 10.66
CA VAL A 123 -29.36 -0.54 9.27
C VAL A 123 -29.80 -1.74 8.43
N ASP A 124 -30.39 -1.45 7.28
CA ASP A 124 -30.60 -2.46 6.26
C ASP A 124 -29.24 -2.96 5.75
N TYR A 125 -28.95 -4.23 5.98
CA TYR A 125 -27.63 -4.84 5.74
C TYR A 125 -27.17 -4.81 4.27
N PHE A 126 -28.07 -4.52 3.33
CA PHE A 126 -27.79 -4.35 1.90
C PHE A 126 -27.52 -2.89 1.50
N LEU A 127 -27.71 -1.94 2.43
CA LEU A 127 -27.35 -0.53 2.29
C LEU A 127 -26.12 -0.13 3.13
N ALA A 128 -25.69 -0.99 4.06
CA ALA A 128 -24.53 -0.71 4.91
C ALA A 128 -23.23 -0.63 4.09
N ASN A 129 -22.51 0.49 4.21
CA ASN A 129 -21.15 0.61 3.71
C ASN A 129 -20.13 0.08 4.73
N LEU A 130 -18.98 -0.35 4.24
CA LEU A 130 -17.89 -0.82 5.07
C LEU A 130 -17.19 0.37 5.74
N GLU A 131 -16.85 0.30 7.01
CA GLU A 131 -16.05 1.32 7.68
C GLU A 131 -14.62 1.35 7.10
N SER A 132 -14.08 2.56 6.96
CA SER A 132 -12.68 2.72 6.53
C SER A 132 -11.74 2.11 7.58
N PRO A 133 -10.68 1.38 7.16
CA PRO A 133 -9.70 0.82 8.10
C PRO A 133 -8.91 1.90 8.87
N PHE A 134 -9.05 3.17 8.47
CA PHE A 134 -8.43 4.30 9.16
C PHE A 134 -9.25 4.79 10.37
N ASN A 135 -10.53 4.44 10.49
CA ASN A 135 -11.39 4.85 11.61
C ASN A 135 -10.90 4.31 12.95
N ASP A 136 -10.34 3.10 12.94
CA ASP A 136 -9.91 2.37 14.14
C ASP A 136 -8.47 2.70 14.57
N ILE A 137 -7.84 3.68 13.91
CA ILE A 137 -6.48 4.09 14.25
C ILE A 137 -6.53 5.13 15.35
N ASN A 138 -6.28 4.72 16.58
CA ASN A 138 -6.28 5.60 17.74
C ASN A 138 -4.85 5.85 18.25
N PHE A 139 -4.55 7.11 18.57
CA PHE A 139 -3.34 7.50 19.27
C PHE A 139 -3.74 8.27 20.52
N GLU A 140 -3.01 8.09 21.63
CA GLU A 140 -3.24 8.72 22.96
C GLU A 140 -3.45 10.27 22.97
N ARG A 141 -3.32 10.96 21.84
CA ARG A 141 -3.40 12.42 21.70
C ARG A 141 -4.54 12.93 20.82
N ILE A 142 -5.40 12.09 20.26
CA ILE A 142 -6.50 12.52 19.39
C ILE A 142 -7.79 12.52 20.21
N SER A 143 -8.59 13.59 20.17
CA SER A 143 -9.87 13.61 20.88
C SER A 143 -10.90 12.76 20.15
N ASN A 144 -11.72 12.00 20.89
CA ASN A 144 -12.80 11.20 20.30
C ASN A 144 -13.72 12.03 19.39
N SER A 145 -13.97 13.30 19.73
CA SER A 145 -14.79 14.20 18.90
C SER A 145 -14.16 14.57 17.54
N GLU A 146 -12.84 14.45 17.39
CA GLU A 146 -12.14 14.66 16.13
C GLU A 146 -12.16 13.38 15.29
N LEU A 147 -12.03 12.21 15.92
CA LEU A 147 -12.22 10.90 15.25
C LEU A 147 -13.64 10.74 14.72
N GLU A 148 -14.66 11.06 15.52
CA GLU A 148 -16.07 10.97 15.10
C GLU A 148 -16.38 11.85 13.88
N ARG A 149 -15.84 13.08 13.84
CA ARG A 149 -15.98 13.97 12.68
C ARG A 149 -15.30 13.43 11.43
N ASN A 150 -14.25 12.63 11.61
CA ASN A 150 -13.45 12.07 10.54
C ASN A 150 -13.82 10.65 10.15
N LYS A 151 -14.83 10.03 10.78
CA LYS A 151 -15.37 8.73 10.35
C LYS A 151 -15.67 8.73 8.86
N ALA A 152 -15.24 7.67 8.20
CA ALA A 152 -15.46 7.46 6.78
C ALA A 152 -15.74 6.00 6.48
N TYR A 153 -16.30 5.76 5.30
CA TYR A 153 -16.81 4.48 4.87
C TYR A 153 -16.35 4.22 3.44
N ILE A 154 -16.38 2.98 2.98
CA ILE A 154 -16.06 2.59 1.62
C ILE A 154 -17.37 2.17 0.96
N GLU A 155 -17.71 2.86 -0.13
CA GLU A 155 -18.91 2.57 -0.90
C GLU A 155 -18.80 1.20 -1.58
N THR A 156 -19.93 0.51 -1.72
CA THR A 156 -19.97 -0.83 -2.30
C THR A 156 -19.65 -0.77 -3.81
N THR A 157 -18.41 -1.12 -4.17
CA THR A 157 -17.94 -1.24 -5.55
C THR A 157 -16.90 -2.36 -5.69
N SER A 158 -16.37 -2.57 -6.89
CA SER A 158 -15.24 -3.47 -7.14
C SER A 158 -13.92 -2.70 -7.11
N ILE A 159 -12.84 -3.35 -6.69
CA ILE A 159 -11.49 -2.75 -6.73
C ILE A 159 -11.03 -2.52 -8.18
N HIS A 160 -10.54 -1.30 -8.45
CA HIS A 160 -9.84 -0.89 -9.67
C HIS A 160 -8.86 0.27 -9.38
N THR A 161 -8.08 0.71 -10.36
CA THR A 161 -7.02 1.73 -10.18
C THR A 161 -7.50 3.19 -10.16
N GLU A 162 -8.74 3.46 -10.59
CA GLU A 162 -9.32 4.81 -10.51
C GLU A 162 -9.69 5.21 -9.07
N ARG A 163 -9.84 6.52 -8.83
CA ARG A 163 -10.04 7.09 -7.49
C ARG A 163 -11.22 6.47 -6.75
N GLU A 164 -12.34 6.28 -7.44
CA GLU A 164 -13.58 5.69 -6.91
C GLU A 164 -13.41 4.21 -6.51
N GLY A 165 -12.31 3.58 -6.91
CA GLY A 165 -12.06 2.15 -6.69
C GLY A 165 -11.69 1.80 -5.25
N HIS A 166 -11.36 2.79 -4.41
CA HIS A 166 -11.13 2.53 -2.98
C HIS A 166 -11.14 3.78 -2.07
N PHE A 167 -11.38 5.00 -2.58
CA PHE A 167 -11.40 6.19 -1.73
C PHE A 167 -12.59 6.17 -0.74
N PRO A 168 -12.37 6.53 0.54
CA PRO A 168 -13.46 6.62 1.49
C PRO A 168 -14.43 7.78 1.21
N VAL A 169 -15.69 7.57 1.59
CA VAL A 169 -16.81 8.52 1.54
C VAL A 169 -17.34 8.81 2.94
N LYS A 170 -18.09 9.90 3.11
CA LYS A 170 -18.70 10.31 4.39
C LYS A 170 -20.13 9.78 4.59
N LYS A 171 -20.47 8.64 3.97
CA LYS A 171 -21.81 8.04 4.00
C LYS A 171 -21.76 6.64 4.63
N GLU A 172 -22.35 6.49 5.81
CA GLU A 172 -22.48 5.20 6.52
C GLU A 172 -23.33 4.19 5.74
N THR A 173 -24.37 4.67 5.08
CA THR A 173 -25.26 3.86 4.24
C THR A 173 -25.32 4.43 2.83
N ALA A 174 -25.40 3.55 1.84
CA ALA A 174 -25.72 3.90 0.47
C ALA A 174 -27.18 4.38 0.35
N GLU A 175 -27.45 5.25 -0.64
CA GLU A 175 -28.80 5.74 -0.94
C GLU A 175 -29.64 4.69 -1.68
N GLU A 176 -28.98 3.81 -2.44
CA GLU A 176 -29.58 2.73 -3.20
C GLU A 176 -28.81 1.42 -3.01
N ASN A 177 -29.44 0.29 -3.37
CA ASN A 177 -28.81 -1.01 -3.29
C ASN A 177 -27.85 -1.22 -4.48
N LEU A 178 -26.54 -1.15 -4.22
CA LEU A 178 -25.49 -1.32 -5.23
C LEU A 178 -25.11 -2.80 -5.50
N TYR A 179 -25.56 -3.73 -4.65
CA TYR A 179 -25.23 -5.16 -4.77
C TYR A 179 -25.69 -5.82 -6.09
N PRO A 180 -26.86 -5.51 -6.69
CA PRO A 180 -27.24 -6.11 -7.98
C PRO A 180 -26.18 -5.93 -9.07
N LYS A 181 -25.62 -4.72 -9.21
CA LYS A 181 -24.56 -4.45 -10.18
C LYS A 181 -23.28 -5.23 -9.85
N LEU A 182 -22.89 -5.23 -8.57
CA LEU A 182 -21.66 -5.87 -8.12
C LEU A 182 -21.72 -7.40 -8.24
N VAL A 183 -22.84 -8.01 -7.84
CA VAL A 183 -23.09 -9.46 -7.95
C VAL A 183 -23.16 -9.89 -9.42
N ASN A 184 -23.85 -9.15 -10.28
CA ASN A 184 -23.90 -9.48 -11.71
C ASN A 184 -22.51 -9.45 -12.36
N SER A 185 -21.66 -8.48 -12.00
CA SER A 185 -20.26 -8.44 -12.46
C SER A 185 -19.47 -9.66 -11.97
N PHE A 186 -19.59 -10.01 -10.69
CA PHE A 186 -18.93 -11.18 -10.11
C PHE A 186 -19.37 -12.50 -10.79
N LEU A 187 -20.67 -12.68 -11.02
CA LEU A 187 -21.23 -13.86 -11.67
C LEU A 187 -20.92 -13.92 -13.17
N ALA A 188 -20.65 -12.80 -13.83
CA ALA A 188 -20.17 -12.81 -15.21
C ALA A 188 -18.70 -13.23 -15.30
N GLU A 189 -17.87 -12.79 -14.35
CA GLU A 189 -16.43 -13.05 -14.35
C GLU A 189 -16.06 -14.44 -13.82
N ILE A 190 -16.86 -15.04 -12.92
CA ILE A 190 -16.62 -16.41 -12.41
C ILE A 190 -16.60 -17.47 -13.52
N GLU A 191 -17.31 -17.23 -14.63
CA GLU A 191 -17.33 -18.10 -15.81
C GLU A 191 -15.93 -18.30 -16.41
N ASN A 192 -15.02 -17.33 -16.25
CA ASN A 192 -13.65 -17.41 -16.76
C ASN A 192 -12.63 -17.91 -15.72
N ILE A 193 -13.04 -18.13 -14.48
CA ILE A 193 -12.15 -18.58 -13.41
C ILE A 193 -12.02 -20.10 -13.45
N GLU A 194 -10.79 -20.60 -13.56
CA GLU A 194 -10.48 -22.04 -13.65
C GLU A 194 -9.54 -22.55 -12.55
N THR A 195 -9.11 -21.67 -11.63
CA THR A 195 -8.18 -22.03 -10.54
C THR A 195 -8.68 -21.49 -9.20
N GLU A 196 -8.23 -22.12 -8.11
CA GLU A 196 -8.47 -21.65 -6.74
C GLU A 196 -7.89 -20.25 -6.49
N ASP A 197 -6.72 -19.95 -7.05
CA ASP A 197 -6.07 -18.63 -6.95
C ASP A 197 -6.87 -17.55 -7.71
N GLY A 198 -7.47 -17.92 -8.85
CA GLY A 198 -8.40 -17.09 -9.59
C GLY A 198 -9.68 -16.79 -8.79
N LEU A 199 -10.23 -17.78 -8.10
CA LEU A 199 -11.38 -17.58 -7.21
C LEU A 199 -11.03 -16.62 -6.06
N LEU A 200 -9.87 -16.81 -5.42
CA LEU A 200 -9.41 -15.93 -4.35
C LEU A 200 -9.25 -14.48 -4.85
N SER A 201 -8.68 -14.28 -6.04
CA SER A 201 -8.49 -12.96 -6.64
C SER A 201 -9.81 -12.30 -7.07
N LEU A 202 -10.76 -13.08 -7.61
CA LEU A 202 -12.10 -12.57 -7.94
C LEU A 202 -12.84 -12.13 -6.66
N MET A 203 -12.71 -12.91 -5.58
CA MET A 203 -13.24 -12.55 -4.28
C MET A 203 -12.56 -11.29 -3.72
N GLU A 204 -11.25 -11.14 -3.86
CA GLU A 204 -10.53 -9.92 -3.47
C GLU A 204 -11.13 -8.70 -4.16
N LYS A 205 -11.33 -8.77 -5.48
CA LYS A 205 -11.88 -7.69 -6.28
C LYS A 205 -13.29 -7.26 -5.83
N HIS A 206 -14.18 -8.21 -5.61
CA HIS A 206 -15.62 -7.93 -5.43
C HIS A 206 -16.08 -7.90 -3.97
N LEU A 207 -15.33 -8.49 -3.04
CA LEU A 207 -15.77 -8.65 -1.63
C LEU A 207 -14.98 -7.77 -0.66
N SER A 208 -13.91 -7.09 -1.11
CA SER A 208 -13.11 -6.21 -0.24
C SER A 208 -13.84 -4.97 0.26
N HIS A 209 -14.94 -4.56 -0.39
CA HIS A 209 -15.80 -3.45 0.08
C HIS A 209 -17.13 -3.93 0.68
N VAL A 210 -17.31 -5.24 0.80
CA VAL A 210 -18.54 -5.85 1.31
C VAL A 210 -18.36 -6.12 2.79
N PRO A 211 -19.18 -5.56 3.70
CA PRO A 211 -19.05 -5.85 5.13
C PRO A 211 -19.32 -7.32 5.43
N ALA A 212 -18.46 -7.97 6.23
CA ALA A 212 -18.69 -9.34 6.71
C ALA A 212 -19.86 -9.41 7.71
N GLN A 213 -20.08 -8.30 8.41
CA GLN A 213 -21.20 -8.04 9.30
C GLN A 213 -21.61 -6.57 9.22
N SER A 214 -22.83 -6.27 9.67
CA SER A 214 -23.34 -4.91 9.79
C SER A 214 -24.26 -4.80 11.01
N PRO A 215 -24.47 -3.59 11.55
CA PRO A 215 -25.48 -3.34 12.57
C PRO A 215 -26.84 -3.74 12.04
N LYS A 216 -27.55 -4.63 12.72
CA LYS A 216 -28.87 -5.11 12.26
C LYS A 216 -29.78 -5.47 13.41
N LYS A 217 -31.08 -5.49 13.10
CA LYS A 217 -32.13 -5.96 14.01
C LYS A 217 -32.63 -7.32 13.52
N ILE A 218 -32.60 -8.33 14.39
CA ILE A 218 -33.14 -9.67 14.13
C ILE A 218 -34.13 -9.99 15.24
N ASN A 219 -35.38 -10.36 14.89
CA ASN A 219 -36.41 -10.72 15.86
C ASN A 219 -36.58 -9.70 17.00
N ASN A 220 -36.58 -8.40 16.67
CA ASN A 220 -36.61 -7.26 17.59
C ASN A 220 -35.41 -7.12 18.55
N GLN A 221 -34.36 -7.91 18.37
CA GLN A 221 -33.10 -7.77 19.10
C GLN A 221 -32.05 -7.07 18.24
N ASP A 222 -31.32 -6.14 18.85
CA ASP A 222 -30.28 -5.37 18.19
C ASP A 222 -28.93 -6.12 18.26
N TYR A 223 -28.33 -6.31 17.09
CA TYR A 223 -27.01 -6.87 16.89
C TYR A 223 -26.12 -5.78 16.29
N LEU A 224 -25.56 -4.95 17.17
CA LEU A 224 -24.85 -3.72 16.81
C LEU A 224 -23.35 -3.98 16.64
N TYR A 225 -23.00 -4.77 15.61
CA TYR A 225 -21.60 -5.01 15.26
C TYR A 225 -21.09 -3.97 14.27
N LYS A 226 -19.87 -3.46 14.50
CA LYS A 226 -19.17 -2.57 13.56
C LYS A 226 -18.99 -3.23 12.19
N ALA A 227 -19.08 -2.42 11.15
CA ALA A 227 -18.93 -2.85 9.76
C ALA A 227 -17.48 -2.65 9.28
N ASP A 228 -16.49 -3.00 10.10
CA ASP A 228 -15.06 -2.70 9.92
C ASP A 228 -14.24 -3.86 9.35
N ILE A 229 -14.87 -5.02 9.17
CA ILE A 229 -14.26 -6.21 8.56
C ILE A 229 -14.93 -6.47 7.22
N ASN A 230 -14.12 -6.58 6.16
CA ASN A 230 -14.61 -6.96 4.84
C ASN A 230 -14.74 -8.48 4.70
N LEU A 231 -15.67 -8.89 3.85
CA LEU A 231 -16.04 -10.28 3.64
C LEU A 231 -14.89 -11.09 3.01
N PHE A 232 -14.06 -10.48 2.16
CA PHE A 232 -12.88 -11.15 1.60
C PHE A 232 -11.88 -11.56 2.70
N ASP A 233 -11.49 -10.64 3.58
CA ASP A 233 -10.54 -10.91 4.66
C ASP A 233 -11.07 -11.92 5.68
N HIS A 234 -12.36 -11.84 6.03
CA HIS A 234 -13.01 -12.82 6.88
C HIS A 234 -12.89 -14.22 6.28
N SER A 235 -13.34 -14.38 5.02
CA SER A 235 -13.29 -15.67 4.32
C SER A 235 -11.87 -16.19 4.10
N ARG A 236 -10.93 -15.31 3.73
CA ARG A 236 -9.52 -15.67 3.54
C ARG A 236 -8.86 -16.13 4.85
N THR A 237 -9.14 -15.43 5.95
CA THR A 237 -8.62 -15.78 7.28
C THR A 237 -9.19 -17.12 7.75
N ALA A 238 -10.51 -17.33 7.60
CA ALA A 238 -11.15 -18.61 7.90
C ALA A 238 -10.52 -19.75 7.08
N ALA A 239 -10.31 -19.55 5.78
CA ALA A 239 -9.66 -20.55 4.93
C ALA A 239 -8.22 -20.87 5.37
N ALA A 240 -7.42 -19.86 5.71
CA ALA A 240 -6.04 -20.05 6.19
C ALA A 240 -5.99 -20.84 7.51
N ILE A 241 -6.88 -20.52 8.45
CA ILE A 241 -7.02 -21.24 9.73
C ILE A 241 -7.48 -22.68 9.49
N ALA A 242 -8.48 -22.89 8.64
CA ALA A 242 -9.00 -24.21 8.32
C ALA A 242 -7.92 -25.13 7.73
N VAL A 243 -7.10 -24.61 6.82
CA VAL A 243 -5.94 -25.34 6.27
C VAL A 243 -4.94 -25.71 7.37
N CYS A 244 -4.63 -24.80 8.30
CA CYS A 244 -3.71 -25.11 9.41
C CYS A 244 -4.26 -26.21 10.33
N LEU A 245 -5.55 -26.13 10.70
CA LEU A 245 -6.20 -27.13 11.54
C LEU A 245 -6.27 -28.50 10.86
N PHE A 246 -6.57 -28.52 9.57
CA PHE A 246 -6.60 -29.74 8.77
C PHE A 246 -5.22 -30.39 8.67
N GLU A 247 -4.19 -29.60 8.45
CA GLU A 247 -2.80 -30.08 8.39
C GLU A 247 -2.30 -30.60 9.75
N GLU A 248 -2.67 -29.96 10.86
CA GLU A 248 -2.43 -30.51 12.20
C GLU A 248 -3.19 -31.82 12.46
N TYR A 249 -4.41 -31.95 11.94
CA TYR A 249 -5.23 -33.17 12.03
C TYR A 249 -4.62 -34.32 11.23
N LEU A 250 -4.11 -34.08 10.02
CA LEU A 250 -3.52 -35.12 9.20
C LEU A 250 -2.12 -35.53 9.67
N ASN A 251 -1.27 -34.54 9.96
CA ASN A 251 0.18 -34.71 10.03
C ASN A 251 0.77 -34.29 11.39
N GLY A 252 0.04 -33.48 12.15
CA GLY A 252 0.54 -32.84 13.35
C GLY A 252 0.00 -33.43 14.65
N ALA A 253 -0.16 -32.57 15.65
CA ALA A 253 -0.48 -32.96 17.02
C ALA A 253 -1.95 -33.34 17.23
N TYR A 254 -2.80 -33.18 16.22
CA TYR A 254 -4.23 -33.48 16.26
C TYR A 254 -4.59 -34.79 15.57
N LYS A 255 -3.60 -35.52 15.04
CA LYS A 255 -3.80 -36.84 14.45
C LYS A 255 -4.36 -37.82 15.48
N GLY A 256 -5.49 -38.47 15.15
CA GLY A 256 -6.19 -39.40 16.02
C GLY A 256 -6.93 -38.74 17.20
N LYS A 257 -7.19 -37.43 17.12
CA LYS A 257 -7.91 -36.65 18.13
C LYS A 257 -9.28 -36.17 17.64
N GLU A 258 -9.98 -37.02 16.90
CA GLU A 258 -11.27 -36.69 16.29
C GLU A 258 -12.30 -36.29 17.35
N ARG A 259 -12.29 -36.95 18.51
CA ARG A 259 -13.21 -36.66 19.63
C ARG A 259 -12.93 -35.29 20.24
N GLU A 260 -11.67 -34.93 20.42
CA GLU A 260 -11.25 -33.64 20.97
C GLU A 260 -11.57 -32.49 20.02
N ILE A 261 -11.36 -32.69 18.70
CA ILE A 261 -11.73 -31.71 17.68
C ILE A 261 -13.25 -31.51 17.66
N CYS A 262 -14.03 -32.59 17.60
CA CYS A 262 -15.50 -32.55 17.58
C CYS A 262 -16.12 -32.09 18.90
N SER A 263 -15.35 -31.90 19.96
CA SER A 263 -15.84 -31.35 21.22
C SER A 263 -16.24 -29.87 21.08
N ASN A 264 -17.24 -29.45 21.85
CA ASN A 264 -17.56 -28.02 21.99
C ASN A 264 -16.50 -27.26 22.79
N ASP A 265 -15.73 -27.96 23.63
CA ASP A 265 -14.62 -27.39 24.39
C ASP A 265 -13.26 -27.70 23.74
N TYR A 266 -13.19 -27.67 22.40
CA TYR A 266 -11.97 -28.00 21.66
C TYR A 266 -10.77 -27.16 22.11
N LYS A 267 -10.97 -25.89 22.51
CA LYS A 267 -9.91 -24.99 22.98
C LYS A 267 -9.15 -25.56 24.20
N ASN A 268 -9.86 -26.19 25.13
CA ASN A 268 -9.23 -26.80 26.31
C ASN A 268 -8.76 -28.25 26.05
N ASN A 269 -9.47 -28.99 25.18
CA ASN A 269 -9.13 -30.38 24.88
C ASN A 269 -7.91 -30.50 23.95
N LEU A 270 -7.67 -29.52 23.09
CA LEU A 270 -6.51 -29.46 22.21
C LEU A 270 -5.40 -28.62 22.86
N THR A 271 -4.58 -29.27 23.67
CA THR A 271 -3.51 -28.60 24.46
C THR A 271 -2.30 -28.12 23.65
N THR A 272 -2.20 -28.51 22.37
CA THR A 272 -1.11 -28.09 21.48
C THR A 272 -1.58 -26.95 20.60
N LYS A 273 -0.68 -26.01 20.28
CA LYS A 273 -1.02 -24.83 19.48
C LYS A 273 -1.31 -25.21 18.01
N PRO A 274 -2.40 -24.68 17.40
CA PRO A 274 -2.83 -25.05 16.06
C PRO A 274 -1.97 -24.49 14.93
N ALA A 275 -1.29 -23.37 15.17
CA ALA A 275 -0.62 -22.64 14.10
C ALA A 275 0.66 -21.94 14.58
N MET A 276 1.43 -21.45 13.62
CA MET A 276 2.50 -20.49 13.79
C MET A 276 2.36 -19.36 12.78
N LEU A 277 2.76 -18.15 13.17
CA LEU A 277 2.88 -17.01 12.27
C LEU A 277 4.34 -16.84 11.87
N ILE A 278 4.62 -17.01 10.58
CA ILE A 278 5.93 -16.78 9.98
C ILE A 278 5.99 -15.33 9.49
N CYS A 279 7.08 -14.64 9.79
CA CYS A 279 7.40 -13.31 9.27
C CYS A 279 8.71 -13.36 8.47
N GLY A 280 8.64 -13.01 7.19
CA GLY A 280 9.79 -12.88 6.31
C GLY A 280 10.11 -11.42 6.00
N ASN A 281 11.41 -11.07 6.01
CA ASN A 281 11.89 -9.73 5.64
C ASN A 281 13.12 -9.85 4.70
N VAL A 282 13.01 -9.30 3.49
CA VAL A 282 14.11 -9.16 2.54
C VAL A 282 14.97 -7.95 2.94
N ASN A 283 16.25 -8.18 3.17
CA ASN A 283 17.22 -7.19 3.64
C ASN A 283 18.16 -6.76 2.53
N GLY A 284 18.67 -5.53 2.63
CA GLY A 284 19.62 -4.97 1.66
C GLY A 284 18.95 -4.35 0.43
N ILE A 285 17.63 -4.12 0.47
CA ILE A 285 16.85 -3.58 -0.66
C ILE A 285 17.41 -2.23 -1.14
N GLN A 286 17.64 -1.27 -0.25
CA GLN A 286 18.15 0.05 -0.63
C GLN A 286 19.53 -0.03 -1.28
N ASP A 287 20.48 -0.73 -0.64
CA ASP A 287 21.83 -0.93 -1.18
C ASP A 287 21.78 -1.65 -2.54
N PHE A 288 20.92 -2.66 -2.67
CA PHE A 288 20.73 -3.39 -3.92
C PHE A 288 20.17 -2.50 -5.03
N ILE A 289 19.13 -1.71 -4.77
CA ILE A 289 18.50 -0.88 -5.80
C ILE A 289 19.46 0.24 -6.24
N PHE A 290 20.05 0.98 -5.31
CA PHE A 290 20.76 2.23 -5.62
C PHE A 290 22.23 2.05 -6.01
N ASN A 291 22.82 0.86 -5.83
CA ASN A 291 24.18 0.57 -6.26
C ASN A 291 24.26 0.32 -7.78
N VAL A 292 24.10 1.39 -8.55
CA VAL A 292 24.14 1.45 -10.01
C VAL A 292 25.11 2.52 -10.50
N LYS A 293 25.74 2.30 -11.66
CA LYS A 293 26.53 3.33 -12.36
C LYS A 293 25.61 4.42 -12.92
N SER A 294 26.12 5.66 -13.00
CA SER A 294 25.32 6.80 -13.50
C SER A 294 24.86 6.66 -14.96
N LYS A 295 25.62 5.95 -15.81
CA LYS A 295 25.24 5.74 -17.22
C LYS A 295 24.13 4.69 -17.30
N ARG A 296 23.01 5.02 -17.96
CA ARG A 296 21.80 4.17 -18.11
C ARG A 296 21.10 3.76 -16.80
N ALA A 297 21.44 4.43 -15.70
CA ALA A 297 20.92 4.13 -14.39
C ALA A 297 19.40 4.00 -14.27
N ALA A 298 18.63 4.81 -14.99
CA ALA A 298 17.16 4.81 -14.89
C ALA A 298 16.60 3.39 -15.10
N LYS A 299 16.99 2.72 -16.19
CA LYS A 299 16.54 1.35 -16.51
C LYS A 299 16.96 0.36 -15.42
N SER A 300 18.24 0.36 -15.03
CA SER A 300 18.72 -0.57 -14.00
C SER A 300 18.04 -0.36 -12.65
N LEU A 301 17.75 0.88 -12.24
CA LEU A 301 17.03 1.17 -11.01
C LEU A 301 15.63 0.56 -11.03
N LYS A 302 14.91 0.75 -12.12
CA LYS A 302 13.56 0.20 -12.27
C LYS A 302 13.55 -1.32 -12.26
N GLY A 303 14.46 -1.93 -13.02
CA GLY A 303 14.59 -3.38 -13.08
C GLY A 303 14.91 -3.98 -11.71
N ARG A 304 15.84 -3.38 -10.96
CA ARG A 304 16.18 -3.83 -9.60
C ARG A 304 15.03 -3.67 -8.61
N SER A 305 14.33 -2.54 -8.66
CA SER A 305 13.14 -2.28 -7.83
C SER A 305 12.06 -3.34 -8.06
N TYR A 306 11.73 -3.60 -9.33
CA TYR A 306 10.72 -4.61 -9.67
C TYR A 306 11.18 -6.05 -9.39
N PHE A 307 12.48 -6.33 -9.55
CA PHE A 307 13.06 -7.62 -9.16
C PHE A 307 12.83 -7.95 -7.69
N ILE A 308 12.88 -6.96 -6.77
CA ILE A 308 12.59 -7.18 -5.35
C ILE A 308 11.12 -7.57 -5.13
N GLN A 309 10.19 -6.97 -5.87
CA GLN A 309 8.76 -7.31 -5.80
C GLN A 309 8.52 -8.76 -6.24
N ILE A 310 9.07 -9.14 -7.41
CA ILE A 310 9.01 -10.53 -7.90
C ILE A 310 9.65 -11.47 -6.87
N LEU A 311 10.82 -11.13 -6.35
CA LEU A 311 11.55 -11.96 -5.40
C LEU A 311 10.74 -12.22 -4.13
N SER A 312 10.10 -11.19 -3.57
CA SER A 312 9.23 -11.35 -2.40
C SER A 312 8.04 -12.27 -2.69
N LYS A 313 7.40 -12.13 -3.86
CA LYS A 313 6.26 -12.96 -4.29
C LYS A 313 6.67 -14.43 -4.53
N VAL A 314 7.79 -14.66 -5.20
CA VAL A 314 8.32 -16.03 -5.46
C VAL A 314 8.73 -16.70 -4.15
N ILE A 315 9.42 -15.99 -3.25
CA ILE A 315 9.83 -16.55 -1.96
C ILE A 315 8.62 -16.91 -1.09
N SER A 316 7.60 -16.05 -1.00
CA SER A 316 6.41 -16.37 -0.21
C SER A 316 5.65 -17.57 -0.79
N LYS A 317 5.54 -17.64 -2.13
CA LYS A 317 4.92 -18.76 -2.84
C LYS A 317 5.70 -20.06 -2.62
N TYR A 318 7.04 -20.00 -2.70
CA TYR A 318 7.93 -21.12 -2.39
C TYR A 318 7.69 -21.66 -0.98
N ILE A 319 7.63 -20.81 0.03
CA ILE A 319 7.41 -21.25 1.43
C ILE A 319 6.03 -21.91 1.58
N VAL A 320 4.98 -21.33 0.98
CA VAL A 320 3.63 -21.90 1.00
C VAL A 320 3.61 -23.26 0.32
N GLU A 321 4.21 -23.41 -0.86
CA GLU A 321 4.26 -24.68 -1.60
C GLU A 321 5.10 -25.74 -0.87
N GLN A 322 6.24 -25.38 -0.27
CA GLN A 322 7.06 -26.31 0.54
C GLN A 322 6.31 -26.83 1.78
N PHE A 323 5.36 -26.05 2.30
CA PHE A 323 4.49 -26.46 3.41
C PHE A 323 3.14 -27.02 2.93
N GLU A 324 2.95 -27.17 1.61
CA GLU A 324 1.72 -27.61 0.97
C GLU A 324 0.49 -26.79 1.40
N LEU A 325 0.66 -25.49 1.60
CA LEU A 325 -0.38 -24.55 1.98
C LEU A 325 -1.05 -23.93 0.75
N LYS A 326 -2.04 -23.05 0.98
CA LYS A 326 -2.82 -22.36 -0.06
C LYS A 326 -2.47 -20.87 -0.09
N GLU A 327 -2.78 -20.15 -1.17
CA GLU A 327 -2.46 -18.72 -1.31
C GLU A 327 -3.09 -17.88 -0.19
N ALA A 328 -4.28 -18.25 0.33
CA ALA A 328 -4.91 -17.59 1.47
C ALA A 328 -4.06 -17.60 2.76
N ASN A 329 -3.12 -18.54 2.90
CA ASN A 329 -2.19 -18.58 4.04
C ASN A 329 -1.18 -17.43 4.00
N ILE A 330 -0.99 -16.76 2.85
CA ILE A 330 -0.23 -15.51 2.74
C ILE A 330 -1.13 -14.37 3.19
N LEU A 331 -1.01 -13.99 4.47
CA LEU A 331 -1.83 -12.92 5.05
C LEU A 331 -1.46 -11.55 4.49
N TYR A 332 -0.17 -11.35 4.20
CA TYR A 332 0.40 -10.11 3.68
C TYR A 332 1.70 -10.37 2.91
N ASN A 333 1.92 -9.63 1.82
CA ASN A 333 3.20 -9.55 1.10
C ASN A 333 3.36 -8.17 0.44
N GLY A 334 4.26 -7.33 0.95
CA GLY A 334 4.52 -5.98 0.45
C GLY A 334 5.83 -5.39 0.98
N GLY A 335 6.50 -4.54 0.19
CA GLY A 335 7.74 -3.87 0.61
C GLY A 335 8.89 -4.82 1.02
N GLY A 336 8.90 -6.06 0.50
CA GLY A 336 9.86 -7.10 0.91
C GLY A 336 9.59 -7.72 2.28
N ASN A 337 8.41 -7.47 2.87
CA ASN A 337 7.92 -8.10 4.09
C ASN A 337 6.72 -9.00 3.77
N PHE A 338 6.61 -10.15 4.42
CA PHE A 338 5.43 -11.00 4.30
C PHE A 338 5.11 -11.74 5.60
N PHE A 339 3.83 -12.07 5.77
CA PHE A 339 3.33 -12.88 6.88
C PHE A 339 2.59 -14.10 6.34
N ILE A 340 2.94 -15.29 6.85
CA ILE A 340 2.32 -16.56 6.47
C ILE A 340 1.79 -17.25 7.72
N LEU A 341 0.52 -17.62 7.72
CA LEU A 341 -0.06 -18.49 8.74
C LEU A 341 0.14 -19.95 8.32
N ALA A 342 0.87 -20.71 9.13
CA ALA A 342 1.24 -22.09 8.83
C ALA A 342 0.90 -23.02 10.01
N PRO A 343 0.70 -24.33 9.78
CA PRO A 343 0.50 -25.28 10.86
C PRO A 343 1.77 -25.40 11.73
N ASN A 344 1.57 -25.54 13.03
CA ASN A 344 2.64 -25.49 14.02
C ASN A 344 3.63 -26.66 13.92
N TYR A 345 3.21 -27.84 13.43
CA TYR A 345 4.10 -29.00 13.28
C TYR A 345 5.26 -28.74 12.29
N ARG A 346 5.13 -27.75 11.39
CA ARG A 346 6.18 -27.36 10.43
C ARG A 346 7.27 -26.48 11.04
N LYS A 347 7.19 -26.09 12.33
CA LYS A 347 8.12 -25.15 12.98
C LYS A 347 9.60 -25.54 12.88
N ASN A 348 9.90 -26.84 12.90
CA ASN A 348 11.27 -27.34 12.82
C ASN A 348 11.89 -27.21 11.42
N SER A 349 11.08 -26.98 10.38
CA SER A 349 11.53 -26.84 9.00
C SER A 349 11.97 -25.41 8.63
N ILE A 350 11.73 -24.42 9.49
CA ILE A 350 12.02 -23.00 9.19
C ILE A 350 13.52 -22.75 8.97
N ASN A 351 14.39 -23.34 9.80
CA ASN A 351 15.84 -23.17 9.64
C ASN A 351 16.35 -23.78 8.33
N LYS A 352 15.78 -24.91 7.91
CA LYS A 352 16.10 -25.55 6.63
C LYS A 352 15.73 -24.62 5.47
N LEU A 353 14.50 -24.10 5.46
CA LEU A 353 14.04 -23.14 4.45
C LEU A 353 14.90 -21.87 4.41
N GLN A 354 15.25 -21.32 5.58
CA GLN A 354 16.14 -20.15 5.66
C GLN A 354 17.50 -20.43 5.00
N THR A 355 18.06 -21.62 5.22
CA THR A 355 19.35 -22.03 4.65
C THR A 355 19.25 -22.20 3.14
N GLU A 356 18.23 -22.90 2.64
CA GLU A 356 17.98 -23.11 1.21
C GLU A 356 17.84 -21.78 0.46
N ILE A 357 17.06 -20.85 1.00
CA ILE A 357 16.88 -19.52 0.38
C ILE A 357 18.15 -18.68 0.49
N ALA A 358 18.88 -18.76 1.62
CA ALA A 358 20.14 -18.04 1.77
C ALA A 358 21.21 -18.48 0.75
N GLU A 359 21.29 -19.79 0.44
CA GLU A 359 22.16 -20.33 -0.59
C GLU A 359 21.85 -19.77 -1.98
N VAL A 360 20.57 -19.56 -2.29
CA VAL A 360 20.14 -18.93 -3.55
C VAL A 360 20.49 -17.44 -3.59
N LEU A 361 20.28 -16.73 -2.49
CA LEU A 361 20.42 -15.27 -2.43
C LEU A 361 21.86 -14.78 -2.26
N LYS A 362 22.81 -15.62 -1.85
CA LYS A 362 24.21 -15.20 -1.53
C LYS A 362 24.91 -14.44 -2.65
N GLU A 363 24.53 -14.65 -3.90
CA GLU A 363 25.10 -13.97 -5.08
C GLU A 363 24.50 -12.57 -5.36
N THR A 364 23.48 -12.13 -4.61
CA THR A 364 22.70 -10.92 -4.91
C THR A 364 22.90 -9.75 -3.97
N ASN A 365 23.71 -9.90 -2.90
CA ASN A 365 23.78 -8.97 -1.77
C ASN A 365 22.45 -8.78 -1.01
N LEU A 366 21.45 -9.62 -1.27
CA LEU A 366 20.18 -9.66 -0.54
C LEU A 366 20.20 -10.80 0.48
N TYR A 367 19.39 -10.65 1.53
CA TYR A 367 19.23 -11.70 2.53
C TYR A 367 17.80 -11.75 3.04
N LEU A 368 17.19 -12.94 3.04
CA LEU A 368 15.90 -13.17 3.68
C LEU A 368 16.10 -13.52 5.16
N SER A 369 15.56 -12.70 6.04
CA SER A 369 15.39 -13.07 7.45
C SER A 369 14.03 -13.73 7.63
N LEU A 370 14.01 -14.94 8.17
CA LEU A 370 12.79 -15.61 8.63
C LEU A 370 12.75 -15.63 10.16
N GLY A 371 11.56 -15.43 10.70
CA GLY A 371 11.25 -15.63 12.11
C GLY A 371 9.82 -16.13 12.26
N PHE A 372 9.52 -16.82 13.35
CA PHE A 372 8.16 -17.28 13.62
C PHE A 372 7.81 -17.19 15.10
N THR A 373 6.52 -17.20 15.38
CA THR A 373 5.96 -17.42 16.72
C THR A 373 4.81 -18.42 16.62
N GLU A 374 4.70 -19.30 17.61
CA GLU A 374 3.52 -20.17 17.72
C GLU A 374 2.29 -19.33 18.11
N VAL A 375 1.10 -19.79 17.74
CA VAL A 375 -0.19 -19.11 17.92
C VAL A 375 -1.16 -20.04 18.65
N ASP A 376 -1.65 -19.59 19.80
CA ASP A 376 -2.69 -20.29 20.56
C ASP A 376 -4.12 -19.94 20.06
N PHE A 377 -5.11 -20.79 20.36
CA PHE A 377 -6.51 -20.54 20.01
C PHE A 377 -7.04 -19.20 20.53
N ASN A 378 -6.67 -18.82 21.75
CA ASN A 378 -7.14 -17.57 22.34
C ASN A 378 -6.42 -16.33 21.77
N GLU A 379 -5.30 -16.51 21.08
CA GLU A 379 -4.55 -15.40 20.48
C GLU A 379 -5.15 -14.90 19.17
N PHE A 380 -6.06 -15.66 18.54
CA PHE A 380 -6.83 -15.21 17.37
C PHE A 380 -7.73 -13.99 17.70
N GLU A 381 -8.21 -13.89 18.94
CA GLU A 381 -9.03 -12.77 19.40
C GLU A 381 -8.21 -11.46 19.55
N LYS A 382 -6.89 -11.58 19.77
CA LYS A 382 -5.95 -10.45 20.00
C LYS A 382 -4.63 -10.65 19.28
N PHE A 383 -4.68 -10.62 17.95
CA PHE A 383 -3.57 -11.06 17.10
C PHE A 383 -2.39 -10.08 17.01
N GLY A 384 -2.54 -8.80 17.38
CA GLY A 384 -1.45 -7.82 17.34
C GLY A 384 -0.19 -8.21 18.10
N ASN A 385 -0.34 -8.84 19.26
CA ASN A 385 0.79 -9.36 20.03
C ASN A 385 1.54 -10.46 19.27
N VAL A 386 0.82 -11.26 18.48
CA VAL A 386 1.41 -12.30 17.63
C VAL A 386 2.27 -11.68 16.53
N PHE A 387 1.76 -10.65 15.84
CA PHE A 387 2.53 -9.89 14.85
C PHE A 387 3.82 -9.31 15.45
N ASP A 388 3.73 -8.63 16.60
CA ASP A 388 4.89 -8.02 17.27
C ASP A 388 5.93 -9.09 17.69
N ARG A 389 5.49 -10.24 18.23
CA ARG A 389 6.40 -11.36 18.54
C ARG A 389 7.08 -11.91 17.30
N ALA A 390 6.35 -12.11 16.20
CA ALA A 390 6.92 -12.61 14.94
C ALA A 390 7.98 -11.64 14.39
N VAL A 391 7.66 -10.34 14.31
CA VAL A 391 8.60 -9.30 13.86
C VAL A 391 9.85 -9.23 14.75
N LYS A 392 9.68 -9.29 16.08
CA LYS A 392 10.82 -9.34 17.02
C LYS A 392 11.72 -10.54 16.77
N ARG A 393 11.16 -11.72 16.50
CA ARG A 393 11.92 -12.94 16.18
C ARG A 393 12.66 -12.80 14.84
N THR A 394 12.02 -12.25 13.82
CA THR A 394 12.65 -11.98 12.51
C THR A 394 13.80 -10.99 12.63
N ASN A 395 13.65 -9.96 13.48
CA ASN A 395 14.73 -8.99 13.76
C ASN A 395 15.97 -9.59 14.45
N VAL A 396 15.83 -10.72 15.17
CA VAL A 396 17.00 -11.46 15.68
C VAL A 396 17.76 -12.10 14.52
N SER A 397 17.05 -12.76 13.59
CA SER A 397 17.65 -13.36 12.38
C SER A 397 18.35 -12.29 11.52
N LYS A 398 17.75 -11.11 11.40
CA LYS A 398 18.31 -9.94 10.69
C LYS A 398 19.69 -9.48 11.20
N LYS A 399 19.99 -9.69 12.47
CA LYS A 399 21.30 -9.36 13.09
C LYS A 399 22.36 -10.44 12.89
N GLN A 400 21.97 -11.61 12.39
CA GLN A 400 22.84 -12.79 12.22
C GLN A 400 22.78 -13.31 10.78
N LYS A 401 22.89 -12.41 9.80
CA LYS A 401 22.78 -12.74 8.38
C LYS A 401 23.79 -13.82 7.99
N PHE A 402 23.32 -14.80 7.21
CA PHE A 402 24.12 -15.92 6.71
C PHE A 402 24.79 -16.80 7.76
N LYS A 403 24.38 -16.74 9.04
CA LYS A 403 24.95 -17.59 10.10
C LYS A 403 24.83 -19.10 9.82
N ASP A 404 23.84 -19.48 9.01
CA ASP A 404 23.46 -20.86 8.75
C ASP A 404 24.24 -21.46 7.56
N LEU A 405 25.03 -20.65 6.84
CA LEU A 405 25.91 -21.13 5.78
C LEU A 405 27.30 -21.45 6.35
N GLN A 406 28.02 -22.37 5.71
CA GLN A 406 29.40 -22.72 6.09
C GLN A 406 30.33 -21.50 6.00
N LYS A 407 31.16 -21.29 7.04
CA LYS A 407 32.01 -20.10 7.18
C LYS A 407 33.02 -19.95 6.05
N GLU A 408 33.53 -21.06 5.52
CA GLU A 408 34.48 -21.05 4.41
C GLU A 408 33.89 -20.36 3.17
N ASN A 409 32.57 -20.43 2.95
CA ASN A 409 31.90 -19.85 1.78
C ASN A 409 31.48 -18.38 1.91
N ILE A 410 31.74 -17.70 3.04
CA ILE A 410 31.31 -16.29 3.25
C ILE A 410 32.49 -15.36 3.50
N PHE A 411 33.51 -15.83 4.21
CA PHE A 411 34.65 -14.99 4.61
C PHE A 411 35.84 -15.10 3.63
N GLU A 412 35.69 -15.87 2.54
CA GLU A 412 36.67 -15.91 1.47
C GLU A 412 36.65 -14.62 0.62
N PRO A 413 37.81 -14.18 0.11
CA PRO A 413 37.86 -13.03 -0.79
C PRO A 413 37.17 -13.36 -2.11
N PHE A 414 36.01 -12.76 -2.35
CA PHE A 414 35.32 -12.86 -3.65
C PHE A 414 35.86 -11.83 -4.63
N PRO A 415 36.14 -12.20 -5.89
CA PRO A 415 36.46 -11.22 -6.91
C PRO A 415 35.27 -10.29 -7.09
N GLN A 416 35.50 -8.98 -6.95
CA GLN A 416 34.49 -7.95 -7.14
C GLN A 416 34.05 -7.94 -8.61
N LYS A 417 33.05 -8.77 -8.95
CA LYS A 417 32.50 -8.85 -10.30
C LYS A 417 31.62 -7.62 -10.54
N LEU A 418 32.24 -6.53 -10.99
CA LEU A 418 31.55 -5.42 -11.68
C LEU A 418 31.17 -5.82 -13.11
N LYS A 419 30.69 -7.05 -13.33
CA LYS A 419 30.25 -7.54 -14.65
C LYS A 419 28.73 -7.41 -14.78
N GLY A 420 28.32 -6.52 -15.69
CA GLY A 420 27.03 -6.57 -16.39
C GLY A 420 25.79 -6.14 -15.61
N GLU A 421 25.56 -4.84 -15.47
CA GLU A 421 24.22 -4.27 -15.09
C GLU A 421 23.13 -4.58 -16.13
N SER A 422 23.51 -5.15 -17.27
CA SER A 422 22.67 -5.42 -18.45
C SER A 422 21.41 -6.24 -18.17
N LYS A 423 21.40 -7.13 -17.16
CA LYS A 423 20.24 -8.00 -16.92
C LYS A 423 19.03 -7.29 -16.29
N TYR A 424 19.28 -6.29 -15.44
CA TYR A 424 18.20 -5.51 -14.84
C TYR A 424 17.69 -4.45 -15.81
N ASP A 425 18.55 -3.94 -16.69
CA ASP A 425 18.13 -3.10 -17.81
C ASP A 425 17.15 -3.87 -18.70
N GLN A 426 17.47 -5.12 -19.04
CA GLN A 426 16.58 -6.01 -19.80
C GLN A 426 15.24 -6.22 -19.08
N LEU A 427 15.26 -6.54 -17.78
CA LEU A 427 14.03 -6.69 -16.99
C LEU A 427 13.16 -5.43 -17.03
N ALA A 428 13.76 -4.24 -16.96
CA ALA A 428 13.01 -2.99 -17.03
C ALA A 428 12.34 -2.79 -18.41
N GLU A 429 13.03 -3.16 -19.49
CA GLU A 429 12.51 -3.11 -20.86
C GLU A 429 11.37 -4.12 -21.06
N ASP A 430 11.58 -5.37 -20.65
CA ASP A 430 10.56 -6.43 -20.70
C ASP A 430 9.30 -6.00 -19.92
N LEU A 431 9.48 -5.41 -18.73
CA LEU A 431 8.38 -4.90 -17.89
C LEU A 431 7.57 -3.78 -18.57
N GLN A 432 8.21 -2.95 -19.38
CA GLN A 432 7.52 -1.87 -20.10
C GLN A 432 6.60 -2.37 -21.21
N LEU A 433 6.79 -3.59 -21.69
CA LEU A 433 5.98 -4.22 -22.72
C LEU A 433 4.95 -5.19 -22.10
N ALA A 434 5.19 -5.63 -20.87
CA ALA A 434 4.38 -6.62 -20.20
C ALA A 434 3.01 -6.08 -19.75
N ASN A 435 1.97 -6.88 -20.04
CA ASN A 435 0.62 -6.71 -19.52
C ASN A 435 0.30 -7.73 -18.42
N SER A 436 1.03 -8.85 -18.37
CA SER A 436 0.91 -9.84 -17.32
C SER A 436 2.26 -10.48 -16.96
N ILE A 437 2.29 -11.16 -15.81
CA ILE A 437 3.42 -11.97 -15.34
C ILE A 437 2.94 -13.37 -14.97
N TYR A 438 3.70 -14.37 -15.40
CA TYR A 438 3.53 -15.75 -14.97
C TYR A 438 4.59 -16.11 -13.93
N ILE A 439 4.17 -16.75 -12.84
CA ILE A 439 5.04 -17.28 -11.79
C ILE A 439 4.57 -18.71 -11.48
N GLY A 440 5.35 -19.71 -11.88
CA GLY A 440 5.01 -21.11 -11.68
C GLY A 440 6.24 -22.01 -11.64
N LEU A 441 6.04 -23.31 -11.43
CA LEU A 441 7.14 -24.29 -11.40
C LEU A 441 7.83 -24.39 -12.76
N ASP A 442 9.16 -24.46 -12.77
CA ASP A 442 9.93 -24.55 -14.01
C ASP A 442 9.88 -25.98 -14.58
N ASN A 443 8.93 -26.22 -15.50
CA ASN A 443 8.74 -27.54 -16.14
C ASN A 443 9.57 -27.72 -17.42
N ASN A 444 10.37 -26.74 -17.84
CA ASN A 444 11.03 -26.72 -19.16
C ASN A 444 12.54 -26.42 -19.07
N GLU A 445 13.37 -27.38 -19.49
CA GLU A 445 14.84 -27.22 -19.52
C GLU A 445 15.35 -26.34 -20.69
N ASN A 446 14.54 -26.04 -21.72
CA ASN A 446 15.05 -25.72 -23.06
C ASN A 446 14.68 -24.35 -23.68
N SER A 447 14.48 -23.30 -22.88
CA SER A 447 14.28 -21.94 -23.45
C SER A 447 15.44 -20.99 -23.14
N ASN A 448 15.81 -20.21 -24.17
CA ASN A 448 16.76 -19.11 -24.12
C ASN A 448 16.18 -18.01 -23.22
N ARG A 449 16.53 -17.98 -21.93
CA ARG A 449 15.92 -17.07 -20.93
C ARG A 449 16.92 -16.09 -20.32
N SER A 450 16.38 -14.97 -19.84
CA SER A 450 17.12 -13.81 -19.35
C SER A 450 17.94 -14.13 -18.10
N GLU A 451 19.07 -13.44 -17.91
CA GLU A 451 19.99 -13.72 -16.80
C GLU A 451 19.37 -13.43 -15.43
N TRP A 452 18.44 -12.48 -15.35
CA TRP A 452 17.76 -12.12 -14.10
C TRP A 452 16.84 -13.23 -13.57
N GLU A 453 16.37 -14.14 -14.43
CA GLU A 453 15.50 -15.26 -14.04
C GLU A 453 16.24 -16.42 -13.35
N LYS A 454 17.57 -16.50 -13.52
CA LYS A 454 18.38 -17.63 -13.04
C LYS A 454 18.23 -17.90 -11.53
N ILE A 455 17.97 -16.85 -10.75
CA ILE A 455 17.79 -17.00 -9.30
C ILE A 455 16.51 -17.75 -8.95
N PHE A 456 15.43 -17.52 -9.70
CA PHE A 456 14.13 -18.16 -9.46
C PHE A 456 14.19 -19.64 -9.83
N ARG A 457 14.98 -19.99 -10.85
CA ARG A 457 15.24 -21.39 -11.22
C ARG A 457 15.96 -22.17 -10.12
N LYS A 458 16.85 -21.54 -9.37
CA LYS A 458 17.49 -22.19 -8.20
C LYS A 458 16.44 -22.55 -7.11
N LEU A 459 15.27 -21.91 -7.13
CA LEU A 459 14.10 -22.25 -6.31
C LEU A 459 13.06 -23.10 -7.06
N ASN A 460 13.39 -23.62 -8.25
CA ASN A 460 12.49 -24.36 -9.14
C ASN A 460 11.31 -23.56 -9.71
N TYR A 461 11.46 -22.24 -9.88
CA TYR A 461 10.45 -21.37 -10.49
C TYR A 461 10.85 -20.82 -11.85
N GLN A 462 9.85 -20.74 -12.73
CA GLN A 462 9.84 -19.92 -13.93
C GLN A 462 9.10 -18.60 -13.63
N VAL A 463 9.72 -17.49 -14.02
CA VAL A 463 9.08 -16.17 -14.04
C VAL A 463 9.12 -15.67 -15.47
N THR A 464 7.97 -15.30 -16.03
CA THR A 464 7.89 -14.84 -17.43
C THR A 464 6.98 -13.62 -17.56
N LEU A 465 7.51 -12.55 -18.12
CA LEU A 465 6.75 -11.35 -18.48
C LEU A 465 6.13 -11.53 -19.86
N ARG A 466 4.82 -11.25 -20.00
CA ARG A 466 4.06 -11.49 -21.22
C ARG A 466 3.42 -10.20 -21.73
N THR A 467 3.53 -9.99 -23.04
CA THR A 467 2.96 -8.82 -23.76
C THR A 467 1.50 -9.05 -24.14
N SER A 468 1.14 -10.28 -24.47
CA SER A 468 -0.24 -10.65 -24.81
C SER A 468 -1.03 -10.94 -23.53
N PRO A 469 -2.17 -10.26 -23.27
CA PRO A 469 -3.06 -10.65 -22.19
C PRO A 469 -3.67 -12.05 -22.45
N PHE A 470 -3.73 -12.50 -23.71
CA PHE A 470 -4.50 -13.66 -24.15
C PHE A 470 -3.88 -15.05 -23.89
N GLU A 471 -2.75 -15.14 -23.19
CA GLU A 471 -2.20 -16.44 -22.79
C GLU A 471 -2.77 -16.86 -21.43
N LYS A 472 -3.50 -17.98 -21.42
CA LYS A 472 -4.10 -18.58 -20.22
C LYS A 472 -3.06 -18.68 -19.10
N GLN A 473 -3.48 -18.46 -17.85
CA GLN A 473 -2.66 -18.56 -16.63
C GLN A 473 -1.60 -17.46 -16.47
N GLY A 474 -2.02 -16.26 -16.05
CA GLY A 474 -1.10 -15.17 -15.70
C GLY A 474 -1.72 -14.15 -14.75
N VAL A 475 -0.87 -13.38 -14.08
CA VAL A 475 -1.22 -12.28 -13.18
C VAL A 475 -1.24 -10.96 -13.97
N LEU A 476 -2.40 -10.32 -14.06
CA LEU A 476 -2.59 -9.05 -14.79
C LEU A 476 -1.96 -7.86 -14.05
N PHE A 477 -1.32 -6.94 -14.77
CA PHE A 477 -0.85 -5.68 -14.18
C PHE A 477 -1.90 -4.59 -14.27
N ASN A 478 -2.20 -3.93 -13.15
CA ASN A 478 -3.04 -2.73 -13.07
C ASN A 478 -4.43 -2.86 -13.71
N GLN A 479 -4.90 -4.09 -13.91
CA GLN A 479 -6.21 -4.42 -14.45
C GLN A 479 -6.81 -5.52 -13.59
N THR A 480 -8.07 -5.35 -13.23
CA THR A 480 -8.81 -6.32 -12.41
C THR A 480 -9.92 -7.02 -13.18
N ASN A 481 -10.03 -6.83 -14.50
CA ASN A 481 -11.08 -7.47 -15.30
C ASN A 481 -10.68 -8.90 -15.68
N PHE A 482 -11.42 -9.89 -15.17
CA PHE A 482 -11.25 -11.31 -15.51
C PHE A 482 -12.11 -11.69 -16.73
N SER A 483 -12.05 -10.89 -17.80
CA SER A 483 -12.78 -11.19 -19.05
C SER A 483 -12.24 -12.42 -19.78
N GLU A 484 -11.09 -12.95 -19.36
CA GLU A 484 -10.45 -14.15 -19.87
C GLU A 484 -9.92 -15.00 -18.70
N THR A 485 -9.34 -16.17 -18.98
CA THR A 485 -8.83 -17.11 -17.97
C THR A 485 -7.48 -16.63 -17.38
N HIS A 486 -7.52 -15.54 -16.62
CA HIS A 486 -6.40 -15.03 -15.83
C HIS A 486 -6.43 -15.60 -14.40
N GLU A 487 -5.26 -15.75 -13.78
CA GLU A 487 -5.14 -16.34 -12.44
C GLU A 487 -5.32 -15.31 -11.33
N SER A 488 -4.96 -14.04 -11.57
CA SER A 488 -4.86 -13.02 -10.51
C SER A 488 -4.61 -11.64 -11.14
N PHE A 489 -4.67 -10.59 -10.32
CA PHE A 489 -4.15 -9.27 -10.66
C PHE A 489 -3.10 -8.80 -9.65
N HIS A 490 -2.27 -7.85 -10.07
CA HIS A 490 -1.27 -7.20 -9.24
C HIS A 490 -1.17 -5.72 -9.62
N PHE A 491 -1.27 -4.85 -8.61
CA PHE A 491 -1.00 -3.44 -8.78
C PHE A 491 0.50 -3.19 -8.71
N ALA A 492 1.03 -2.46 -9.69
CA ALA A 492 2.43 -2.07 -9.72
C ALA A 492 2.59 -0.74 -10.44
N VAL A 493 3.35 0.18 -9.85
CA VAL A 493 3.82 1.38 -10.55
C VAL A 493 4.92 0.96 -11.51
N LYS A 494 4.59 0.34 -12.64
CA LYS A 494 5.55 -0.20 -13.60
C LYS A 494 5.80 0.74 -14.78
N ASP A 495 4.82 1.56 -15.14
CA ASP A 495 4.81 2.31 -16.38
C ASP A 495 5.77 3.50 -16.31
N LEU A 496 6.69 3.57 -17.29
CA LEU A 496 7.70 4.62 -17.38
C LEU A 496 7.35 5.66 -18.46
N PRO A 497 7.83 6.91 -18.31
CA PRO A 497 7.74 7.94 -19.35
C PRO A 497 8.39 7.47 -20.66
N LYS A 498 7.63 7.48 -21.76
CA LYS A 498 8.07 7.07 -23.11
C LYS A 498 7.91 8.20 -24.12
N TRP A 499 8.84 8.26 -25.08
CA TRP A 499 8.74 9.20 -26.19
C TRP A 499 7.53 8.94 -27.07
N ASN A 500 6.81 10.00 -27.41
CA ASN A 500 5.69 9.99 -28.36
C ASN A 500 5.78 11.22 -29.28
N LYS A 501 4.91 11.31 -30.28
CA LYS A 501 4.94 12.44 -31.24
C LYS A 501 4.66 13.79 -30.57
N SER A 502 3.84 13.81 -29.52
CA SER A 502 3.43 15.03 -28.82
C SER A 502 4.54 15.58 -27.92
N ASN A 503 5.12 14.73 -27.07
CA ASN A 503 6.16 15.16 -26.13
C ASN A 503 7.49 15.52 -26.82
N LYS A 504 7.82 14.89 -27.96
CA LYS A 504 8.97 15.31 -28.77
C LYS A 504 8.83 16.72 -29.34
N LYS A 505 7.63 17.12 -29.77
CA LYS A 505 7.38 18.48 -30.30
C LYS A 505 7.68 19.58 -29.28
N GLN A 506 7.60 19.29 -27.98
CA GLN A 506 7.88 20.26 -26.91
C GLN A 506 9.34 20.76 -26.92
N PHE A 507 10.25 20.03 -27.55
CA PHE A 507 11.67 20.41 -27.65
C PHE A 507 11.99 21.25 -28.90
N GLY A 508 11.05 21.40 -29.83
CA GLY A 508 11.26 22.05 -31.13
C GLY A 508 11.67 21.08 -32.25
N GLU A 509 11.47 21.49 -33.51
CA GLU A 509 11.76 20.65 -34.68
C GLU A 509 13.27 20.45 -34.92
N ASP A 510 14.09 21.44 -34.55
CA ASP A 510 15.55 21.43 -34.72
C ASP A 510 16.31 20.79 -33.55
N PHE A 511 15.62 20.15 -32.59
CA PHE A 511 16.26 19.58 -31.41
C PHE A 511 17.02 18.28 -31.74
N ASP A 512 18.31 18.25 -31.39
CA ASP A 512 19.18 17.09 -31.63
C ASP A 512 18.94 15.98 -30.59
N PHE A 513 18.20 14.95 -31.01
CA PHE A 513 17.95 13.75 -30.22
C PHE A 513 19.09 12.74 -30.39
N GLU A 514 19.63 12.25 -29.28
CA GLU A 514 20.68 11.24 -29.32
C GLU A 514 20.18 9.88 -29.83
N GLU A 515 21.12 9.07 -30.32
CA GLU A 515 20.87 7.71 -30.78
C GLU A 515 20.21 6.87 -29.67
N GLY A 516 19.04 6.29 -29.98
CA GLY A 516 18.20 5.53 -29.05
C GLY A 516 17.02 6.30 -28.44
N GLU A 517 16.90 7.62 -28.67
CA GLU A 517 15.73 8.40 -28.28
C GLU A 517 14.64 8.38 -29.38
N SER A 518 14.12 7.20 -29.72
CA SER A 518 13.05 7.01 -30.71
C SER A 518 11.65 6.96 -30.08
N ILE A 519 10.59 7.09 -30.88
CA ILE A 519 9.20 6.92 -30.39
C ILE A 519 9.06 5.54 -29.74
N GLY A 520 8.45 5.50 -28.55
CA GLY A 520 8.27 4.29 -27.74
C GLY A 520 9.41 4.00 -26.76
N SER A 521 10.59 4.60 -26.94
CA SER A 521 11.71 4.42 -26.01
C SER A 521 11.53 5.25 -24.73
N ILE A 522 12.14 4.80 -23.62
CA ILE A 522 12.07 5.47 -22.31
C ILE A 522 12.78 6.83 -22.36
N ILE A 523 12.15 7.87 -21.81
CA ILE A 523 12.73 9.22 -21.73
C ILE A 523 13.91 9.21 -20.74
N PRO A 524 15.14 9.60 -21.16
CA PRO A 524 16.29 9.65 -20.26
C PRO A 524 16.23 10.87 -19.34
N TRP A 525 16.81 10.77 -18.14
CA TRP A 525 16.69 11.79 -17.10
C TRP A 525 17.14 13.20 -17.52
N LYS A 526 18.21 13.32 -18.32
CA LYS A 526 18.65 14.60 -18.89
C LYS A 526 17.54 15.40 -19.57
N ARG A 527 16.53 14.70 -20.12
CA ARG A 527 15.42 15.34 -20.83
C ARG A 527 14.39 15.89 -19.87
N PHE A 528 14.24 15.33 -18.67
CA PHE A 528 13.46 15.95 -17.60
C PHE A 528 14.10 17.24 -17.10
N ALA A 529 15.43 17.28 -16.97
CA ALA A 529 16.14 18.50 -16.61
C ALA A 529 15.96 19.59 -17.69
N ARG A 530 16.03 19.20 -18.97
CA ARG A 530 15.76 20.11 -20.10
C ARG A 530 14.31 20.59 -20.16
N LEU A 531 13.32 19.74 -19.88
CA LEU A 531 11.92 20.16 -19.76
C LEU A 531 11.75 21.19 -18.64
N ALA A 532 12.39 20.97 -17.49
CA ALA A 532 12.37 21.95 -16.41
C ALA A 532 13.01 23.28 -16.85
N GLU A 533 14.07 23.26 -17.65
CA GLU A 533 14.67 24.46 -18.23
C GLU A 533 13.73 25.19 -19.19
N ILE A 534 13.02 24.47 -20.06
CA ILE A 534 12.04 25.06 -20.97
C ILE A 534 10.94 25.78 -20.17
N ASP A 535 10.49 25.20 -19.07
CA ASP A 535 9.43 25.78 -18.24
C ASP A 535 9.91 26.95 -17.36
N THR A 536 11.12 26.84 -16.79
CA THR A 536 11.59 27.67 -15.67
C THR A 536 12.89 28.44 -15.95
N GLY A 537 13.65 28.01 -16.94
CA GLY A 537 15.02 28.46 -17.22
C GLY A 537 16.08 27.80 -16.33
N THR A 538 15.70 26.82 -15.51
CA THR A 538 16.62 26.08 -14.65
C THR A 538 16.68 24.61 -15.04
N GLU A 539 17.81 24.21 -15.62
CA GLU A 539 18.08 22.83 -16.04
C GLU A 539 18.49 21.95 -14.85
N LYS A 540 17.51 21.44 -14.10
CA LYS A 540 17.76 20.57 -12.93
C LYS A 540 16.73 19.45 -12.82
N LEU A 541 17.13 18.36 -12.18
CA LEU A 541 16.24 17.29 -11.75
C LEU A 541 15.68 17.57 -10.37
N GLY A 542 14.41 17.21 -10.18
CA GLY A 542 13.81 17.07 -8.85
C GLY A 542 13.82 15.61 -8.43
N VAL A 543 13.99 15.39 -7.13
CA VAL A 543 13.89 14.08 -6.51
C VAL A 543 12.92 14.19 -5.34
N LEU A 544 11.95 13.30 -5.31
CA LEU A 544 10.96 13.21 -4.25
C LEU A 544 11.03 11.83 -3.62
N LYS A 545 11.25 11.80 -2.30
CA LYS A 545 11.09 10.62 -1.47
C LYS A 545 10.03 10.90 -0.41
N MET A 546 9.06 10.01 -0.24
CA MET A 546 7.97 10.16 0.72
C MET A 546 7.75 8.87 1.49
N ASP A 547 7.30 8.99 2.73
CA ASP A 547 7.06 7.85 3.63
C ASP A 547 5.93 8.14 4.62
N ILE A 548 5.16 7.09 4.95
CA ILE A 548 4.05 7.18 5.90
C ILE A 548 4.57 7.30 7.33
N ASP A 549 4.16 8.37 7.99
CA ASP A 549 4.50 8.64 9.37
C ASP A 549 3.90 7.60 10.31
N ASN A 550 4.78 6.97 11.10
CA ASN A 550 4.42 6.08 12.20
C ASN A 550 3.79 4.75 11.75
N LEU A 551 3.97 4.31 10.50
CA LEU A 551 3.33 3.08 10.03
C LEU A 551 3.61 1.85 10.90
N GLY A 552 4.88 1.63 11.28
CA GLY A 552 5.22 0.55 12.21
C GLY A 552 4.55 0.68 13.59
N LYS A 553 4.27 1.90 14.06
CA LYS A 553 3.51 2.12 15.31
C LYS A 553 2.01 1.92 15.09
N ILE A 554 1.47 2.29 13.93
CA ILE A 554 0.06 2.07 13.56
C ILE A 554 -0.25 0.57 13.63
N PHE A 555 0.54 -0.26 12.94
CA PHE A 555 0.33 -1.71 12.93
C PHE A 555 0.55 -2.37 14.29
N LYS A 556 1.41 -1.80 15.12
CA LYS A 556 1.76 -2.39 16.41
C LYS A 556 0.76 -2.03 17.51
N ASP A 557 0.50 -0.74 17.70
CA ASP A 557 -0.21 -0.21 18.86
C ASP A 557 -1.38 0.74 18.47
N GLY A 558 -1.55 1.05 17.18
CA GLY A 558 -2.50 2.07 16.72
C GLY A 558 -3.89 1.55 16.39
N ILE A 559 -4.04 0.30 15.98
CA ILE A 559 -5.35 -0.29 15.65
C ILE A 559 -6.07 -0.68 16.96
N GLU A 560 -7.30 -0.21 17.14
CA GLU A 560 -8.18 -0.57 18.25
C GLU A 560 -8.63 -2.05 18.10
N ASN A 561 -7.82 -2.98 18.63
CA ASN A 561 -7.87 -4.45 18.49
C ASN A 561 -7.38 -5.00 17.13
N PRO A 562 -6.04 -5.10 16.95
CA PRO A 562 -5.42 -5.62 15.73
C PRO A 562 -5.68 -7.12 15.55
N THR A 563 -6.65 -7.46 14.71
CA THR A 563 -6.92 -8.84 14.26
C THR A 563 -6.28 -9.10 12.91
N ILE A 564 -6.27 -10.35 12.44
CA ILE A 564 -5.73 -10.69 11.12
C ILE A 564 -6.47 -9.90 10.02
N GLY A 565 -7.80 -9.87 10.08
CA GLY A 565 -8.62 -9.17 9.09
C GLY A 565 -8.34 -7.67 9.04
N ARG A 566 -8.36 -6.97 10.19
CA ARG A 566 -8.10 -5.52 10.24
C ARG A 566 -6.70 -5.13 9.76
N VAL A 567 -5.67 -5.86 10.19
CA VAL A 567 -4.29 -5.60 9.78
C VAL A 567 -4.11 -5.82 8.28
N ALA A 568 -4.67 -6.90 7.76
CA ALA A 568 -4.54 -7.20 6.35
C ALA A 568 -5.36 -6.25 5.47
N PHE A 569 -6.54 -5.84 5.93
CA PHE A 569 -7.36 -4.84 5.26
C PHE A 569 -6.62 -3.51 5.13
N LEU A 570 -6.13 -2.96 6.26
CA LEU A 570 -5.33 -1.73 6.28
C LEU A 570 -4.11 -1.83 5.34
N SER A 571 -3.41 -2.96 5.37
CA SER A 571 -2.23 -3.19 4.53
C SER A 571 -2.57 -3.18 3.04
N ARG A 572 -3.62 -3.88 2.62
CA ARG A 572 -4.07 -3.88 1.21
C ARG A 572 -4.59 -2.52 0.78
N THR A 573 -5.28 -1.80 1.65
CA THR A 573 -5.76 -0.44 1.38
C THR A 573 -4.58 0.50 1.10
N LEU A 574 -3.52 0.46 1.92
CA LEU A 574 -2.30 1.24 1.67
C LEU A 574 -1.58 0.78 0.40
N GLN A 575 -1.46 -0.53 0.19
CA GLN A 575 -0.85 -1.10 -1.02
C GLN A 575 -1.57 -0.63 -2.28
N TRP A 576 -2.91 -0.65 -2.29
CA TRP A 576 -3.72 -0.14 -3.39
C TRP A 576 -3.41 1.33 -3.69
N PHE A 577 -3.25 2.18 -2.67
CA PHE A 577 -2.92 3.58 -2.88
C PHE A 577 -1.56 3.76 -3.55
N PHE A 578 -0.50 3.16 -2.98
CA PHE A 578 0.88 3.36 -3.46
C PHE A 578 1.22 2.56 -4.72
N GLU A 579 0.66 1.37 -4.90
CA GLU A 579 1.00 0.48 -6.02
C GLU A 579 -0.01 0.60 -7.16
N GLY A 580 -1.27 0.95 -6.86
CA GLY A 580 -2.36 1.10 -7.83
C GLY A 580 -2.66 2.56 -8.18
N TYR A 581 -3.26 3.31 -7.25
CA TYR A 581 -3.77 4.66 -7.52
C TYR A 581 -2.67 5.66 -7.92
N VAL A 582 -1.50 5.58 -7.30
CA VAL A 582 -0.33 6.40 -7.68
C VAL A 582 0.09 6.14 -9.13
N ASN A 583 -0.10 4.94 -9.69
CA ASN A 583 0.14 4.70 -11.11
C ASN A 583 -0.79 5.58 -11.98
N THR A 584 -2.08 5.65 -11.63
CA THR A 584 -3.07 6.52 -12.30
C THR A 584 -2.65 8.00 -12.24
N LEU A 585 -2.21 8.47 -11.06
CA LEU A 585 -1.72 9.85 -10.89
C LEU A 585 -0.51 10.14 -11.79
N LEU A 586 0.46 9.22 -11.83
CA LEU A 586 1.65 9.35 -12.66
C LEU A 586 1.36 9.28 -14.15
N GLN A 587 0.31 8.55 -14.58
CA GLN A 587 -0.10 8.44 -15.98
C GLN A 587 -0.95 9.62 -16.49
N SER A 588 -1.36 10.54 -15.61
CA SER A 588 -2.05 11.77 -16.03
C SER A 588 -1.18 12.60 -16.99
N GLU A 589 -1.82 13.33 -17.92
CA GLU A 589 -1.11 14.14 -18.94
C GLU A 589 -0.09 15.11 -18.35
N LYS A 590 -0.32 15.56 -17.11
CA LYS A 590 0.53 16.50 -16.40
C LYS A 590 1.87 15.91 -15.95
N TYR A 591 1.91 14.62 -15.63
CA TYR A 591 3.07 13.99 -14.99
C TYR A 591 3.71 12.87 -15.81
N ARG A 592 2.94 12.24 -16.70
CA ARG A 592 3.33 11.06 -17.49
C ARG A 592 4.66 11.21 -18.23
N ASP A 593 4.90 12.40 -18.78
CA ASP A 593 6.09 12.68 -19.61
C ASP A 593 7.18 13.44 -18.83
N ARG A 594 7.00 13.63 -17.51
CA ARG A 594 7.82 14.54 -16.68
C ARG A 594 8.36 13.90 -15.40
N ILE A 595 7.78 12.79 -14.96
CA ILE A 595 8.14 12.09 -13.72
C ILE A 595 8.46 10.62 -14.02
N TYR A 596 9.56 10.17 -13.46
CA TYR A 596 10.08 8.81 -13.54
C TYR A 596 9.95 8.10 -12.19
N PRO A 597 9.08 7.07 -12.07
CA PRO A 597 8.95 6.33 -10.83
C PRO A 597 10.03 5.27 -10.67
N ILE A 598 10.91 5.45 -9.67
CA ILE A 598 11.94 4.46 -9.33
C ILE A 598 11.30 3.31 -8.54
N PHE A 599 10.63 3.63 -7.43
CA PHE A 599 9.87 2.65 -6.68
C PHE A 599 8.65 3.29 -6.02
N SER A 600 7.60 2.49 -5.87
CA SER A 600 6.41 2.78 -5.08
C SER A 600 5.92 1.43 -4.58
N GLY A 601 5.90 1.21 -3.26
CA GLY A 601 5.45 -0.06 -2.71
C GLY A 601 5.45 -0.07 -1.19
N GLY A 602 4.40 -0.66 -0.61
CA GLY A 602 4.11 -0.57 0.82
C GLY A 602 3.89 0.88 1.26
N ASP A 603 4.93 1.48 1.84
CA ASP A 603 4.92 2.80 2.49
C ASP A 603 5.97 3.79 2.00
N ASP A 604 6.87 3.37 1.12
CA ASP A 604 7.97 4.17 0.60
C ASP A 604 7.70 4.51 -0.88
N PHE A 605 7.90 5.77 -1.24
CA PHE A 605 7.71 6.29 -2.58
C PHE A 605 8.91 7.12 -3.03
N PHE A 606 9.46 6.84 -4.21
CA PHE A 606 10.66 7.53 -4.71
C PHE A 606 10.59 7.77 -6.22
N VAL A 607 10.65 9.04 -6.60
CA VAL A 607 10.54 9.48 -8.00
C VAL A 607 11.56 10.56 -8.34
N VAL A 608 11.92 10.62 -9.62
CA VAL A 608 12.85 11.61 -10.20
C VAL A 608 12.19 12.24 -11.41
N GLY A 609 12.37 13.53 -11.66
CA GLY A 609 11.73 14.17 -12.81
C GLY A 609 12.14 15.63 -12.98
N ALA A 610 11.35 16.37 -13.76
CA ALA A 610 11.51 17.81 -13.90
C ALA A 610 11.25 18.47 -12.54
N TRP A 611 12.19 19.29 -12.04
CA TRP A 611 12.16 19.72 -10.63
C TRP A 611 10.86 20.47 -10.25
N ASN A 612 10.34 21.29 -11.15
CA ASN A 612 9.10 22.03 -10.99
C ASN A 612 7.89 21.08 -10.93
N SER A 613 7.82 20.08 -11.81
CA SER A 613 6.75 19.08 -11.81
C SER A 613 6.80 18.19 -10.56
N ILE A 614 7.99 17.88 -10.04
CA ILE A 614 8.17 17.10 -8.82
C ILE A 614 7.64 17.83 -7.59
N PHE A 615 7.89 19.15 -7.47
CA PHE A 615 7.40 19.95 -6.35
C PHE A 615 5.87 20.02 -6.34
N GLU A 616 5.27 20.24 -7.51
CA GLU A 616 3.82 20.24 -7.68
C GLU A 616 3.21 18.87 -7.39
N PHE A 617 3.84 17.80 -7.89
CA PHE A 617 3.41 16.43 -7.61
C PHE A 617 3.46 16.09 -6.12
N ALA A 618 4.47 16.58 -5.38
CA ALA A 618 4.57 16.35 -3.94
C ALA A 618 3.38 16.94 -3.17
N ILE A 619 2.92 18.14 -3.55
CA ILE A 619 1.73 18.78 -2.95
C ILE A 619 0.47 17.99 -3.30
N MET A 620 0.33 17.60 -4.57
CA MET A 620 -0.80 16.80 -5.05
C MET A 620 -0.88 15.45 -4.32
N MET A 621 0.22 14.68 -4.29
CA MET A 621 0.30 13.38 -3.61
C MET A 621 -0.12 13.51 -2.14
N ARG A 622 0.44 14.51 -1.42
CA ARG A 622 0.07 14.75 -0.02
C ARG A 622 -1.42 15.03 0.15
N ASN A 623 -2.04 15.78 -0.76
CA ASN A 623 -3.46 16.12 -0.68
C ASN A 623 -4.34 14.89 -0.95
N GLU A 624 -4.04 14.13 -2.01
CA GLU A 624 -4.74 12.87 -2.31
C GLU A 624 -4.61 11.88 -1.15
N PHE A 625 -3.42 11.71 -0.58
CA PHE A 625 -3.23 10.82 0.57
C PHE A 625 -3.98 11.32 1.81
N LYS A 626 -3.98 12.63 2.06
CA LYS A 626 -4.75 13.22 3.17
C LYS A 626 -6.24 12.92 3.02
N GLU A 627 -6.79 13.05 1.82
CA GLU A 627 -8.20 12.72 1.55
C GLU A 627 -8.46 11.22 1.67
N PHE A 628 -7.56 10.39 1.15
CA PHE A 628 -7.63 8.93 1.23
C PHE A 628 -7.70 8.43 2.67
N VAL A 629 -6.90 9.00 3.58
CA VAL A 629 -6.94 8.69 5.02
C VAL A 629 -8.02 9.50 5.77
N SER A 630 -8.97 10.11 5.07
CA SER A 630 -10.08 10.88 5.65
C SER A 630 -9.65 12.01 6.58
N ALA A 631 -8.54 12.66 6.23
CA ALA A 631 -7.86 13.70 7.00
C ALA A 631 -7.48 13.27 8.43
N HIS A 632 -7.26 11.97 8.65
CA HIS A 632 -6.88 11.43 9.95
C HIS A 632 -5.61 12.10 10.50
N PRO A 633 -5.64 12.72 11.69
CA PRO A 633 -4.54 13.55 12.19
C PRO A 633 -3.29 12.74 12.58
N GLY A 634 -3.45 11.44 12.82
CA GLY A 634 -2.36 10.53 13.19
C GLY A 634 -1.66 9.83 12.01
N ILE A 635 -2.19 9.95 10.79
CA ILE A 635 -1.66 9.27 9.59
C ILE A 635 -1.29 10.33 8.58
N THR A 636 0.01 10.58 8.45
CA THR A 636 0.52 11.67 7.62
C THR A 636 1.71 11.21 6.80
N LEU A 637 2.19 12.07 5.91
CA LEU A 637 3.38 11.82 5.09
C LEU A 637 4.50 12.76 5.52
N SER A 638 5.71 12.24 5.59
CA SER A 638 6.91 13.06 5.56
C SER A 638 7.59 12.93 4.21
N ALA A 639 8.24 13.99 3.74
CA ALA A 639 8.87 14.01 2.42
C ALA A 639 10.23 14.71 2.41
N SER A 640 11.06 14.31 1.44
CA SER A 640 12.28 14.99 1.03
C SER A 640 12.14 15.44 -0.42
N LEU A 641 12.44 16.72 -0.67
CA LEU A 641 12.54 17.33 -1.99
C LEU A 641 13.98 17.79 -2.24
N LEU A 642 14.64 17.19 -3.22
CA LEU A 642 15.98 17.57 -3.65
C LEU A 642 15.96 18.17 -5.05
N ILE A 643 16.90 19.07 -5.31
CA ILE A 643 17.22 19.55 -6.66
C ILE A 643 18.67 19.22 -6.94
N VAL A 644 18.92 18.50 -8.02
CA VAL A 644 20.24 17.98 -8.38
C VAL A 644 20.56 18.18 -9.85
N ASP A 645 21.85 18.16 -10.16
CA ASP A 645 22.33 18.05 -11.53
C ASP A 645 22.07 16.65 -12.09
N GLU A 646 21.86 16.56 -13.40
CA GLU A 646 21.64 15.28 -14.09
C GLU A 646 22.78 14.27 -13.89
N LYS A 647 24.02 14.76 -13.85
CA LYS A 647 25.22 13.91 -13.68
C LYS A 647 25.47 13.52 -12.22
N TYR A 648 24.67 14.00 -11.28
CA TYR A 648 24.91 13.78 -9.86
C TYR A 648 24.77 12.29 -9.50
N PRO A 649 25.70 11.68 -8.75
CA PRO A 649 25.68 10.23 -8.51
C PRO A 649 24.42 9.75 -7.77
N ILE A 650 23.78 8.70 -8.26
CA ILE A 650 22.51 8.19 -7.72
C ILE A 650 22.62 7.67 -6.30
N THR A 651 23.72 7.00 -5.97
CA THR A 651 24.00 6.57 -4.60
C THR A 651 23.99 7.77 -3.63
N GLN A 652 24.49 8.93 -4.08
CA GLN A 652 24.44 10.16 -3.30
C GLN A 652 23.04 10.79 -3.29
N ILE A 653 22.29 10.73 -4.39
CA ILE A 653 20.88 11.15 -4.43
C ILE A 653 20.06 10.39 -3.40
N ALA A 654 20.15 9.06 -3.40
CA ALA A 654 19.41 8.19 -2.50
C ALA A 654 19.77 8.44 -1.04
N ARG A 655 21.07 8.53 -0.73
CA ARG A 655 21.57 8.85 0.61
C ARG A 655 21.04 10.19 1.10
N LEU A 656 21.16 11.25 0.29
CA LEU A 656 20.66 12.57 0.66
C LEU A 656 19.14 12.57 0.85
N ALA A 657 18.40 11.88 -0.02
CA ALA A 657 16.95 11.83 0.08
C ALA A 657 16.49 11.15 1.38
N GLU A 658 17.19 10.07 1.80
CA GLU A 658 16.95 9.40 3.07
C GLU A 658 17.30 10.30 4.26
N GLU A 659 18.48 10.93 4.27
CA GLU A 659 18.91 11.85 5.33
C GLU A 659 17.90 12.99 5.52
N ARG A 660 17.45 13.61 4.42
CA ARG A 660 16.48 14.71 4.46
C ARG A 660 15.07 14.28 4.82
N LEU A 661 14.68 13.06 4.45
CA LEU A 661 13.41 12.49 4.90
C LEU A 661 13.45 12.27 6.41
N GLU A 662 14.56 11.77 6.95
CA GLU A 662 14.73 11.59 8.39
C GLU A 662 14.78 12.93 9.13
N ASP A 663 15.38 13.98 8.55
CA ASP A 663 15.26 15.36 9.06
C ASP A 663 13.81 15.83 9.14
N ALA A 664 13.02 15.58 8.09
CA ALA A 664 11.60 15.90 8.06
C ALA A 664 10.82 15.15 9.16
N LYS A 665 11.08 13.84 9.29
CA LYS A 665 10.49 13.02 10.36
C LYS A 665 10.92 13.52 11.75
N ASN A 666 12.15 14.03 11.90
CA ASN A 666 12.74 14.52 13.15
C ASN A 666 12.47 15.99 13.48
N ARG A 667 11.66 16.70 12.68
CA ARG A 667 11.28 18.09 12.96
C ARG A 667 10.79 18.21 14.41
N ARG A 668 11.33 19.17 15.16
CA ARG A 668 10.92 19.42 16.55
C ARG A 668 9.95 20.59 16.60
N GLY A 669 8.92 20.46 17.43
CA GLY A 669 8.01 21.56 17.70
C GLY A 669 8.72 22.69 18.47
N TYR A 670 8.46 23.94 18.10
CA TYR A 670 9.18 25.11 18.60
C TYR A 670 8.97 25.36 20.10
N LYS A 671 7.82 24.95 20.65
CA LYS A 671 7.53 25.04 22.10
C LYS A 671 7.83 23.78 22.89
N SER A 672 7.44 22.63 22.33
CA SER A 672 7.35 21.39 23.11
C SER A 672 8.65 20.58 23.08
N ASN A 673 9.62 20.93 22.21
CA ASN A 673 10.83 20.15 21.90
C ASN A 673 10.52 18.68 21.55
N LYS A 674 9.25 18.33 21.29
CA LYS A 674 8.80 17.00 20.89
C LYS A 674 8.93 16.87 19.37
N LYS A 675 9.21 15.64 18.91
CA LYS A 675 9.21 15.27 17.49
C LYS A 675 7.80 15.45 16.92
N VAL A 676 7.68 16.21 15.84
CA VAL A 676 6.45 16.50 15.10
C VAL A 676 6.71 16.17 13.64
N LYS A 677 6.17 15.04 13.17
CA LYS A 677 6.27 14.59 11.77
C LYS A 677 5.35 15.43 10.84
N ASN A 678 4.84 14.89 9.75
CA ASN A 678 3.98 15.59 8.79
C ASN A 678 4.68 16.82 8.19
N ALA A 679 5.89 16.61 7.67
CA ALA A 679 6.80 17.67 7.27
C ALA A 679 7.49 17.36 5.94
N VAL A 680 8.01 18.41 5.31
CA VAL A 680 8.81 18.31 4.10
C VAL A 680 10.16 18.99 4.31
N SER A 681 11.23 18.31 3.91
CA SER A 681 12.57 18.87 3.85
C SER A 681 12.88 19.31 2.42
N VAL A 682 13.16 20.60 2.24
CA VAL A 682 13.43 21.23 0.94
C VAL A 682 14.44 22.36 1.12
N PHE A 683 15.42 22.49 0.22
CA PHE A 683 16.47 23.52 0.32
C PHE A 683 17.15 23.58 1.70
N ASP A 684 17.51 22.41 2.23
CA ASP A 684 18.13 22.24 3.56
C ASP A 684 17.27 22.78 4.71
N THR A 685 15.98 22.94 4.48
CA THR A 685 15.03 23.56 5.39
C THR A 685 13.84 22.64 5.61
N VAL A 686 13.47 22.41 6.87
CA VAL A 686 12.33 21.55 7.21
C VAL A 686 11.10 22.42 7.50
N LEU A 687 10.03 22.20 6.76
CA LEU A 687 8.76 22.91 6.85
C LEU A 687 7.63 21.96 7.22
N SER A 688 6.59 22.47 7.88
CA SER A 688 5.31 21.76 7.87
C SER A 688 4.73 21.78 6.45
N TRP A 689 3.87 20.83 6.10
CA TRP A 689 3.19 20.86 4.80
C TRP A 689 2.39 22.15 4.56
N ASN A 690 1.77 22.69 5.61
CA ASN A 690 1.04 23.95 5.51
C ASN A 690 2.00 25.11 5.18
N ASP A 691 3.16 25.20 5.85
CA ASP A 691 4.17 26.23 5.56
C ASP A 691 4.73 26.07 4.14
N PHE A 692 4.87 24.85 3.64
CA PHE A 692 5.33 24.60 2.27
C PHE A 692 4.30 25.02 1.22
N ILE A 693 3.01 24.77 1.44
CA ILE A 693 1.91 25.25 0.58
C ILE A 693 1.84 26.79 0.62
N GLU A 694 2.02 27.40 1.79
CA GLU A 694 2.11 28.87 1.88
C GLU A 694 3.36 29.41 1.18
N ALA A 695 4.49 28.68 1.22
CA ALA A 695 5.68 29.04 0.46
C ALA A 695 5.43 29.03 -1.06
N GLU A 696 4.65 28.07 -1.58
CA GLU A 696 4.24 28.04 -2.99
C GLU A 696 3.40 29.28 -3.38
N LYS A 697 2.39 29.61 -2.56
CA LYS A 697 1.56 30.81 -2.78
C LYS A 697 2.40 32.09 -2.76
N LEU A 698 3.30 32.19 -1.79
CA LEU A 698 4.22 33.32 -1.67
C LEU A 698 5.18 33.39 -2.86
N LYS A 699 5.70 32.25 -3.32
CA LYS A 699 6.53 32.17 -4.53
C LYS A 699 5.79 32.74 -5.74
N ASN A 700 4.51 32.42 -5.92
CA ASN A 700 3.71 32.96 -7.02
C ASN A 700 3.56 34.49 -6.93
N LYS A 701 3.40 35.05 -5.73
CA LYS A 701 3.41 36.52 -5.52
C LYS A 701 4.76 37.14 -5.88
N ILE A 702 5.86 36.53 -5.46
CA ILE A 702 7.23 37.00 -5.77
C ILE A 702 7.46 36.97 -7.28
N LYS A 703 7.06 35.89 -7.96
CA LYS A 703 7.14 35.76 -9.41
C LYS A 703 6.37 36.87 -10.13
N ASN A 704 5.12 37.13 -9.72
CA ASN A 704 4.31 38.21 -10.28
C ASN A 704 4.99 39.59 -10.13
N VAL A 705 5.58 39.87 -8.95
CA VAL A 705 6.34 41.12 -8.75
C VAL A 705 7.55 41.21 -9.68
N ILE A 706 8.26 40.09 -9.92
CA ILE A 706 9.41 40.07 -10.84
C ILE A 706 8.95 40.39 -12.27
N GLU A 707 7.88 39.76 -12.73
CA GLU A 707 7.30 39.99 -14.07
C GLU A 707 6.83 41.45 -14.25
N LEU A 708 6.08 41.99 -13.28
CA LEU A 708 5.62 43.39 -13.29
C LEU A 708 6.77 44.40 -13.16
N ASN A 709 7.92 44.00 -12.62
CA ASN A 709 9.08 44.85 -12.39
C ASN A 709 10.19 44.66 -13.43
N ASN A 710 9.81 44.46 -14.70
CA ASN A 710 10.74 44.29 -15.82
C ASN A 710 11.81 43.21 -15.53
N ASN A 711 11.37 42.10 -14.95
CA ASN A 711 12.20 40.95 -14.58
C ASN A 711 13.30 41.24 -13.55
N ASN A 712 13.14 42.30 -12.74
CA ASN A 712 14.06 42.63 -11.67
C ASN A 712 13.90 41.70 -10.45
N ARG A 713 14.94 40.90 -10.18
CA ARG A 713 14.97 39.91 -9.09
C ARG A 713 15.47 40.43 -7.75
N ALA A 714 15.65 41.74 -7.57
CA ALA A 714 16.14 42.31 -6.31
C ALA A 714 15.27 41.92 -5.09
N ILE A 715 13.96 41.72 -5.30
CA ILE A 715 13.03 41.28 -4.26
C ILE A 715 13.44 39.94 -3.61
N ILE A 716 14.04 39.02 -4.37
CA ILE A 716 14.49 37.71 -3.85
C ILE A 716 15.55 37.91 -2.77
N ASN A 717 16.60 38.69 -3.09
CA ASN A 717 17.68 39.01 -2.15
C ASN A 717 17.16 39.78 -0.92
N LYS A 718 16.18 40.66 -1.11
CA LYS A 718 15.55 41.40 -0.01
C LYS A 718 14.82 40.45 0.95
N ILE A 719 14.02 39.51 0.43
CA ILE A 719 13.30 38.51 1.24
C ILE A 719 14.27 37.59 1.99
N GLN A 720 15.35 37.14 1.35
CA GLN A 720 16.39 36.33 2.01
C GLN A 720 17.04 37.09 3.18
N LYS A 721 17.40 38.37 2.98
CA LYS A 721 17.97 39.22 4.05
C LYS A 721 16.98 39.44 5.19
N SER A 722 15.70 39.68 4.90
CA SER A 722 14.64 39.82 5.91
C SER A 722 14.51 38.57 6.77
N SER A 723 14.58 37.38 6.15
CA SER A 723 14.46 36.09 6.83
C SER A 723 15.61 35.83 7.81
N VAL A 724 16.86 36.14 7.40
CA VAL A 724 18.04 36.05 8.30
C VAL A 724 17.90 37.01 9.48
N GLY A 725 17.41 38.23 9.24
CA GLY A 725 17.15 39.23 10.27
C GLY A 725 16.16 38.73 11.33
N PHE A 726 15.07 38.11 10.89
CA PHE A 726 14.05 37.55 11.79
C PHE A 726 14.55 36.32 12.55
N ALA A 727 15.24 35.38 11.90
CA ALA A 727 15.78 34.20 12.60
C ALA A 727 16.69 34.60 13.76
N ALA A 728 17.47 35.68 13.58
CA ALA A 728 18.29 36.26 14.63
C ALA A 728 17.49 36.92 15.77
N ILE A 729 16.27 37.38 15.53
CA ILE A 729 15.33 37.90 16.55
C ILE A 729 14.66 36.74 17.28
N GLN A 730 14.14 35.74 16.55
CA GLN A 730 13.43 34.59 17.12
C GLN A 730 14.33 33.79 18.06
N LYS A 731 15.61 33.60 17.69
CA LYS A 731 16.61 32.96 18.56
C LYS A 731 16.81 33.72 19.87
N ASP A 732 16.92 35.05 19.82
CA ASP A 732 17.05 35.87 21.04
C ASP A 732 15.79 35.80 21.91
N ALA A 733 14.61 35.84 21.29
CA ALA A 733 13.33 35.74 22.00
C ALA A 733 13.18 34.39 22.73
N LEU A 734 13.46 33.27 22.04
CA LEU A 734 13.29 31.92 22.58
C LEU A 734 14.34 31.56 23.64
N PHE A 735 15.61 31.91 23.44
CA PHE A 735 16.69 31.47 24.34
C PHE A 735 17.05 32.50 25.42
N ASN A 736 16.87 33.80 25.16
CA ASN A 736 17.31 34.85 26.08
C ASN A 736 16.15 35.61 26.75
N GLY A 737 14.89 35.36 26.35
CA GLY A 737 13.71 36.05 26.88
C GLY A 737 13.70 37.57 26.66
N LYS A 738 14.64 38.10 25.86
CA LYS A 738 14.83 39.53 25.59
C LYS A 738 15.15 39.71 24.12
N ILE A 739 14.46 40.65 23.47
CA ILE A 739 14.70 41.01 22.07
C ILE A 739 15.54 42.28 22.03
N LYS A 740 16.66 42.25 21.28
CA LYS A 740 17.49 43.43 21.07
C LYS A 740 16.81 44.38 20.07
N ASN A 741 16.48 45.60 20.51
CA ASN A 741 15.78 46.60 19.68
C ASN A 741 16.43 46.83 18.30
N HIS A 742 17.76 46.89 18.21
CA HIS A 742 18.45 47.09 16.92
C HIS A 742 18.20 45.97 15.90
N LYS A 743 17.92 44.73 16.33
CA LYS A 743 17.56 43.64 15.44
C LYS A 743 16.15 43.82 14.87
N VAL A 744 15.21 44.31 15.68
CA VAL A 744 13.85 44.67 15.23
C VAL A 744 13.89 45.81 14.22
N TRP A 745 14.69 46.86 14.48
CA TRP A 745 14.92 47.94 13.53
C TRP A 745 15.52 47.45 12.21
N ARG A 746 16.50 46.54 12.27
CA ARG A 746 17.11 45.92 11.09
C ARG A 746 16.12 45.11 10.27
N PHE A 747 15.22 44.36 10.93
CA PHE A 747 14.14 43.63 10.28
C PHE A 747 13.15 44.58 9.59
N ASN A 748 12.69 45.63 10.30
CA ASN A 748 11.80 46.65 9.72
C ASN A 748 12.46 47.39 8.54
N TYR A 749 13.76 47.68 8.63
CA TYR A 749 14.53 48.24 7.51
C TYR A 749 14.51 47.33 6.28
N TYR A 750 14.68 46.02 6.45
CA TYR A 750 14.61 45.06 5.34
C TYR A 750 13.20 44.95 4.75
N LEU A 751 12.15 45.02 5.58
CA LEU A 751 10.77 45.07 5.09
C LEU A 751 10.48 46.35 4.30
N ARG A 752 10.93 47.52 4.78
CA ARG A 752 10.82 48.79 4.05
C ARG A 752 11.56 48.74 2.71
N ASP A 753 12.70 48.05 2.64
CA ASP A 753 13.41 47.93 1.38
C ASP A 753 12.61 47.14 0.34
N LEU A 754 11.70 46.24 0.74
CA LEU A 754 10.81 45.53 -0.20
C LEU A 754 9.91 46.49 -0.97
N SER A 755 9.44 47.58 -0.36
CA SER A 755 8.55 48.57 -0.99
C SER A 755 9.28 49.61 -1.86
N ASN A 756 10.61 49.57 -1.94
CA ASN A 756 11.38 50.46 -2.81
C ASN A 756 11.26 50.02 -4.28
N VAL A 757 10.21 50.49 -4.95
CA VAL A 757 9.96 50.33 -6.40
C VAL A 757 10.28 51.64 -7.13
N SER A 758 10.91 51.54 -8.30
CA SER A 758 11.24 52.73 -9.12
C SER A 758 9.98 53.53 -9.46
N SER A 759 10.02 54.85 -9.26
CA SER A 759 8.93 55.77 -9.61
C SER A 759 8.58 55.79 -11.10
N LYS A 760 9.48 55.27 -11.96
CA LYS A 760 9.30 55.16 -13.41
C LYS A 760 8.60 53.86 -13.84
N ASN A 761 8.28 52.95 -12.92
CA ASN A 761 7.59 51.70 -13.28
C ASN A 761 6.07 51.93 -13.39
N LEU A 762 5.49 51.61 -14.54
CA LEU A 762 4.06 51.75 -14.83
C LEU A 762 3.18 50.90 -13.91
N ASN A 763 3.69 49.75 -13.43
CA ASN A 763 2.96 48.82 -12.57
C ASN A 763 3.18 49.07 -11.07
N LYS A 764 3.71 50.24 -10.69
CA LYS A 764 4.14 50.54 -9.31
C LYS A 764 3.06 50.26 -8.26
N ALA A 765 1.83 50.75 -8.47
CA ALA A 765 0.75 50.60 -7.49
C ALA A 765 0.37 49.13 -7.25
N GLU A 766 0.41 48.31 -8.30
CA GLU A 766 0.13 46.88 -8.21
C GLU A 766 1.26 46.13 -7.48
N ILE A 767 2.52 46.45 -7.80
CA ILE A 767 3.68 45.90 -7.10
C ILE A 767 3.65 46.27 -5.62
N GLU A 768 3.38 47.53 -5.29
CA GLU A 768 3.28 48.00 -3.90
C GLU A 768 2.19 47.25 -3.14
N LYS A 769 1.02 47.02 -3.75
CA LYS A 769 -0.06 46.23 -3.16
C LYS A 769 0.38 44.80 -2.84
N ILE A 770 1.01 44.10 -3.79
CA ILE A 770 1.48 42.72 -3.59
C ILE A 770 2.57 42.67 -2.50
N VAL A 771 3.50 43.63 -2.52
CA VAL A 771 4.56 43.74 -1.50
C VAL A 771 3.97 44.02 -0.12
N GLU A 772 2.96 44.88 -0.02
CA GLU A 772 2.28 45.17 1.25
C GLU A 772 1.61 43.91 1.81
N GLU A 773 1.00 43.07 0.97
CA GLU A 773 0.48 41.77 1.41
C GLU A 773 1.57 40.84 1.94
N ILE A 774 2.75 40.80 1.30
CA ILE A 774 3.90 40.02 1.78
C ILE A 774 4.39 40.55 3.13
N ILE A 775 4.48 41.88 3.29
CA ILE A 775 4.87 42.53 4.56
C ILE A 775 3.85 42.19 5.66
N LYS A 776 2.54 42.30 5.38
CA LYS A 776 1.48 41.94 6.34
C LYS A 776 1.58 40.48 6.79
N GLN A 777 1.96 39.57 5.90
CA GLN A 777 2.20 38.17 6.27
C GLN A 777 3.40 38.02 7.22
N TYR A 778 4.52 38.71 6.96
CA TYR A 778 5.67 38.75 7.86
C TYR A 778 5.28 39.30 9.24
N GLU A 779 4.55 40.42 9.27
CA GLU A 779 4.09 41.06 10.50
C GLU A 779 3.18 40.13 11.30
N ASN A 780 2.21 39.49 10.67
CA ASN A 780 1.31 38.55 11.34
C ASN A 780 2.09 37.39 11.98
N LEU A 781 3.01 36.76 11.23
CA LEU A 781 3.84 35.68 11.76
C LEU A 781 4.79 36.14 12.87
N PHE A 782 5.31 37.38 12.78
CA PHE A 782 6.09 38.01 13.83
C PHE A 782 5.27 38.21 15.11
N PHE A 783 4.05 38.76 14.99
CA PHE A 783 3.17 38.97 16.14
C PHE A 783 2.75 37.65 16.78
N LYS A 784 2.44 36.63 15.99
CA LYS A 784 2.17 35.28 16.48
C LYS A 784 3.37 34.71 17.25
N ALA A 785 4.57 34.80 16.67
CA ALA A 785 5.80 34.38 17.35
C ALA A 785 6.03 35.16 18.66
N PHE A 786 5.72 36.46 18.69
CA PHE A 786 5.85 37.31 19.88
C PHE A 786 4.84 36.96 20.98
N LYS A 787 3.60 36.58 20.60
CA LYS A 787 2.60 35.96 21.50
C LYS A 787 2.99 34.55 21.96
N GLY A 788 4.16 34.09 21.51
CA GLY A 788 4.69 32.79 21.75
C GLY A 788 4.09 31.71 20.86
N GLU A 789 3.14 31.96 19.95
CA GLU A 789 2.55 30.91 19.09
C GLU A 789 3.61 30.17 18.26
N GLU A 790 3.35 28.91 17.94
CA GLU A 790 4.25 28.07 17.16
C GLU A 790 4.17 28.46 15.67
N THR A 791 5.12 29.27 15.20
CA THR A 791 5.19 29.73 13.81
C THR A 791 6.59 29.57 13.21
N SER A 792 6.63 29.39 11.89
CA SER A 792 7.85 29.31 11.10
C SER A 792 7.84 30.40 10.04
N ILE A 793 8.91 31.16 9.93
CA ILE A 793 9.14 32.06 8.78
C ILE A 793 10.01 31.41 7.71
N GLN A 794 10.39 30.14 7.89
CA GLN A 794 11.25 29.45 6.94
C GLN A 794 10.58 29.26 5.56
N MET A 795 9.26 29.47 5.47
CA MET A 795 8.54 29.55 4.19
C MET A 795 9.04 30.68 3.28
N PHE A 796 9.50 31.81 3.83
CA PHE A 796 9.96 32.96 3.03
C PHE A 796 11.27 32.71 2.26
N PRO A 797 12.38 32.23 2.89
CA PRO A 797 13.60 31.92 2.14
C PRO A 797 13.38 30.77 1.16
N VAL A 798 12.52 29.79 1.49
CA VAL A 798 12.13 28.71 0.58
C VAL A 798 11.37 29.28 -0.62
N ALA A 799 10.36 30.14 -0.41
CA ALA A 799 9.61 30.79 -1.48
C ALA A 799 10.51 31.66 -2.37
N ALA A 800 11.45 32.40 -1.78
CA ALA A 800 12.42 33.21 -2.53
C ALA A 800 13.33 32.33 -3.40
N ARG A 801 13.87 31.24 -2.86
CA ARG A 801 14.70 30.31 -3.62
C ARG A 801 13.91 29.59 -4.71
N TRP A 802 12.67 29.20 -4.43
CA TRP A 802 11.79 28.61 -5.43
C TRP A 802 11.49 29.61 -6.56
N ALA A 803 11.13 30.86 -6.24
CA ALA A 803 10.92 31.91 -7.23
C ALA A 803 12.18 32.17 -8.07
N GLU A 804 13.36 32.14 -7.46
CA GLU A 804 14.65 32.30 -8.15
C GLU A 804 14.84 31.25 -9.26
N LEU A 805 14.50 29.99 -8.96
CA LEU A 805 14.62 28.88 -9.90
C LEU A 805 13.56 28.95 -11.01
N GLU A 806 12.32 29.36 -10.69
CA GLU A 806 11.22 29.49 -11.68
C GLU A 806 11.34 30.69 -12.60
N THR A 807 11.97 31.77 -12.14
CA THR A 807 12.03 33.02 -12.91
C THR A 807 13.27 33.09 -13.80
N ARG A 808 14.15 32.07 -13.80
CA ARG A 808 15.45 32.10 -14.48
C ARG A 808 15.34 32.45 -15.98
N LYS A 809 14.30 31.95 -16.65
CA LYS A 809 13.98 32.20 -18.06
C LYS A 809 13.68 33.65 -18.42
N LEU A 810 13.14 34.45 -17.49
CA LEU A 810 12.74 35.85 -17.71
C LEU A 810 13.90 36.82 -18.03
N ILE A 811 15.15 36.33 -18.09
CA ILE A 811 16.35 37.11 -18.47
C ILE A 811 16.89 36.67 -19.85
N GLY A 812 16.49 35.50 -20.35
CA GLY A 812 17.07 34.83 -21.52
C GLY A 812 16.50 35.23 -22.89
N ASP A 813 16.16 36.51 -23.07
CA ASP A 813 15.95 37.16 -24.37
C ASP A 813 16.55 38.58 -24.29
N LYS A 814 17.88 38.64 -24.13
CA LYS A 814 18.69 39.85 -24.33
C LYS A 814 19.82 39.57 -25.28
#